data_AF-A0A662SHT3-F1
#
_entry.id   AF-A0A662SHT3-F1
#
_cell.length_a   1.000
_cell.length_b   1.000
_cell.length_c   1.000
_cell.angle_alpha   90.00
_cell.angle_beta   90.00
_cell.angle_gamma   90.00
#
_symmetry.space_group_name_H-M   'P 1'
#
loop_
_entity.id
_entity.type
_entity.pdbx_description
1 polymer ?
#
loop_
_entity_poly.entity_id
_entity_poly.type
_entity_poly.pdbx_seq_one_letter_code
_entity_poly.pdbx_strand_id
1 'polypeptide(L)'
;MAELTFEDLRERYADFLLEFRDSSGNPKYRMAISQMIDRGRRSLPVDYSDLAAHPSTRDLVRDLLADPEEHLKAASEALTEIVRSRMVDLDLLEEMFPLVAKRRFHVRVRNLPTSVSIRDIPYVPVGQLIQLSGIVTRVSDVYDRVVVAAFTCTNPDCGYTFKMTLEEIAESGRPKVCPQCARPGVKQNPDESEFESWQTIRIQERPEDLPPGAMPKHVDCVLVDDLVDEVKPGDRVVVTGMVQLRPARRTEVPGFGQLFKRYLIIDYVETPMRPYERVEISEEDEERILELSKDPELEEKIIRSIAPSIYGARYIKRAIALALFGGNRVRLPDGTRVRGEINLLLVGDPGTAKCVLGDAVVLTRVGPSRIDSLSNPGGEWKGLEVASLGDGMGIGWSRASAWAASPHQGEIIRVATESGLELSVTPTHPFLSITREGDLTFVRAVDLTRGRFLAVQAAAPPGWVDFDPDLSEILGVILLESRVERDSGKSLILRVLVNKEYVGRLRSLRPDGASISSVSLRGKRARVRITLRSTELRARLGSGCVSPRSVAGLLLSLKDESVEALLAGMIGAHSRVLRTRGRLALYLPSAEDALLVRTLLNRMGVRLPEVRRLKRGYQILLNRRQAEKLKRGRLKLVLDLSSLRGSS
;
A
#
# COMPACT_ATOMS: atom_id res chain seq x y z
N MET A 1 16.16 -22.47 -29.33
CA MET A 1 14.76 -22.93 -29.34
C MET A 1 14.27 -22.71 -30.74
N ALA A 2 13.60 -23.67 -31.37
CA ALA A 2 13.06 -23.46 -32.71
C ALA A 2 12.12 -22.24 -32.67
N GLU A 3 12.27 -21.31 -33.61
CA GLU A 3 11.31 -20.21 -33.78
C GLU A 3 9.96 -20.85 -34.08
N LEU A 4 9.00 -20.69 -33.16
CA LEU A 4 7.63 -21.11 -33.38
C LEU A 4 7.06 -20.27 -34.50
N THR A 5 6.41 -20.90 -35.48
CA THR A 5 5.76 -20.16 -36.55
C THR A 5 4.49 -19.50 -36.02
N PHE A 6 4.03 -18.46 -36.71
CA PHE A 6 2.76 -17.80 -36.38
C PHE A 6 1.57 -18.78 -36.35
N GLU A 7 1.59 -19.79 -37.22
CA GLU A 7 0.59 -20.86 -37.28
C GLU A 7 0.62 -21.72 -36.01
N ASP A 8 1.81 -22.13 -35.55
CA ASP A 8 1.98 -22.90 -34.32
C ASP A 8 1.47 -22.14 -33.09
N LEU A 9 1.69 -20.81 -33.05
CA LEU A 9 1.15 -19.96 -31.98
C LEU A 9 -0.38 -19.95 -32.02
N ARG A 10 -0.97 -19.79 -33.21
CA ARG A 10 -2.43 -19.76 -33.39
C ARG A 10 -3.07 -21.05 -32.91
N GLU A 11 -2.55 -22.21 -33.31
CA GLU A 11 -3.06 -23.53 -32.90
C GLU A 11 -3.00 -23.70 -31.38
N ARG A 12 -1.88 -23.38 -30.74
CA ARG A 12 -1.72 -23.50 -29.28
C ARG A 12 -2.68 -22.61 -28.49
N TYR A 13 -2.93 -21.40 -28.98
CA TYR A 13 -3.93 -20.51 -28.38
C TYR A 13 -5.36 -21.01 -28.62
N ALA A 14 -5.65 -21.58 -29.79
CA ALA A 14 -6.95 -22.21 -30.05
C ALA A 14 -7.20 -23.39 -29.10
N ASP A 15 -6.20 -24.26 -28.91
CA ASP A 15 -6.26 -25.38 -27.96
C ASP A 15 -6.55 -24.89 -26.55
N PHE A 16 -5.86 -23.84 -26.10
CA PHE A 16 -6.11 -23.22 -24.79
C PHE A 16 -7.55 -22.72 -24.65
N LEU A 17 -8.06 -21.97 -25.63
CA LEU A 17 -9.40 -21.39 -25.58
C LEU A 17 -10.50 -22.47 -25.55
N LEU A 18 -10.26 -23.64 -26.15
CA LEU A 18 -11.22 -24.74 -26.23
C LEU A 18 -11.12 -25.74 -25.07
N GLU A 19 -9.92 -26.06 -24.62
CA GLU A 19 -9.66 -27.15 -23.67
C GLU A 19 -9.50 -26.71 -22.21
N PHE A 20 -9.21 -25.43 -21.96
CA PHE A 20 -8.96 -24.95 -20.59
C PHE A 20 -10.18 -25.15 -19.68
N ARG A 21 -9.91 -25.74 -18.51
CA ARG A 21 -10.90 -25.97 -17.45
C ARG A 21 -10.47 -25.27 -16.17
N ASP A 22 -11.44 -24.70 -15.47
CA ASP A 22 -11.21 -24.10 -14.16
C ASP A 22 -10.99 -25.17 -13.07
N SER A 23 -10.74 -24.71 -11.84
CA SER A 23 -10.60 -25.58 -10.66
C SER A 23 -11.82 -26.46 -10.37
N SER A 24 -12.99 -26.08 -10.91
CA SER A 24 -14.26 -26.79 -10.77
C SER A 24 -14.53 -27.76 -11.92
N GLY A 25 -13.63 -27.82 -12.92
CA GLY A 25 -13.73 -28.67 -14.10
C GLY A 25 -14.57 -28.09 -15.24
N ASN A 26 -15.06 -26.86 -15.13
CA ASN A 26 -15.91 -26.22 -16.13
C ASN A 26 -15.07 -25.57 -17.24
N PRO A 27 -15.53 -25.62 -18.51
CA PRO A 27 -14.82 -25.03 -19.64
C PRO A 27 -15.01 -23.50 -19.67
N LYS A 28 -14.25 -22.79 -18.83
CA LYS A 28 -14.35 -21.34 -18.57
C LYS A 28 -14.38 -20.50 -19.85
N TYR A 29 -13.38 -20.65 -20.73
CA TYR A 29 -13.26 -19.81 -21.93
C TYR A 29 -14.29 -20.15 -23.00
N ARG A 30 -14.68 -21.43 -23.13
CA ARG A 30 -15.77 -21.83 -24.03
C ARG A 30 -17.11 -21.21 -23.63
N MET A 31 -17.40 -21.16 -22.33
CA MET A 31 -18.58 -20.47 -21.81
C MET A 31 -18.47 -18.96 -22.01
N ALA A 32 -17.31 -18.38 -21.74
CA ALA A 32 -17.07 -16.95 -21.93
C ALA A 32 -17.19 -16.51 -23.41
N ILE A 33 -16.74 -17.33 -24.36
CA ILE A 33 -16.93 -17.09 -25.81
C ILE A 33 -18.41 -17.08 -26.15
N SER A 34 -19.19 -18.03 -25.64
CA SER A 34 -20.64 -18.08 -25.87
C SER A 34 -21.33 -16.83 -25.32
N GLN A 35 -21.01 -16.44 -24.09
CA GLN A 35 -21.54 -15.21 -23.47
C GLN A 35 -21.08 -13.93 -24.18
N MET A 36 -19.86 -13.91 -24.71
CA MET A 36 -19.34 -12.78 -25.50
C MET A 36 -20.18 -12.58 -26.76
N ILE A 37 -20.46 -13.68 -27.48
CA ILE A 37 -21.31 -13.69 -28.67
C ILE A 37 -22.74 -13.23 -28.32
N ASP A 38 -23.34 -13.81 -27.28
CA ASP A 38 -24.71 -13.49 -26.87
C ASP A 38 -24.88 -12.00 -26.49
N ARG A 39 -23.82 -11.40 -25.91
CA ARG A 39 -23.80 -9.99 -25.52
C ARG A 39 -23.35 -9.05 -26.65
N GLY A 40 -23.06 -9.56 -27.85
CA GLY A 40 -22.56 -8.77 -28.98
C GLY A 40 -21.22 -8.08 -28.71
N ARG A 41 -20.39 -8.66 -27.83
CA ARG A 41 -19.05 -8.13 -27.52
C ARG A 41 -18.01 -8.71 -28.47
N ARG A 42 -16.88 -7.99 -28.63
CA ARG A 42 -15.77 -8.39 -29.51
C ARG A 42 -14.46 -8.69 -28.77
N SER A 43 -14.43 -8.47 -27.46
CA SER A 43 -13.28 -8.75 -26.60
C SER A 43 -13.54 -9.93 -25.69
N LEU A 44 -12.56 -10.84 -25.63
CA LEU A 44 -12.50 -11.93 -24.66
C LEU A 44 -11.40 -11.64 -23.63
N PRO A 45 -11.74 -11.33 -22.36
CA PRO A 45 -10.74 -11.17 -21.31
C PRO A 45 -10.16 -12.53 -20.90
N VAL A 46 -8.83 -12.67 -20.99
CA VAL A 46 -8.08 -13.88 -20.64
C VAL A 46 -7.14 -13.58 -19.47
N ASP A 47 -7.19 -14.43 -18.44
CA ASP A 47 -6.33 -14.32 -17.28
C ASP A 47 -4.93 -14.85 -17.60
N TYR A 48 -3.89 -14.07 -17.31
CA TYR A 48 -2.50 -14.50 -17.45
C TYR A 48 -2.19 -15.77 -16.63
N SER A 49 -2.81 -15.89 -15.45
CA SER A 49 -2.63 -17.05 -14.58
C SER A 49 -3.14 -18.34 -15.23
N ASP A 50 -4.21 -18.25 -16.03
CA ASP A 50 -4.79 -19.39 -16.75
C ASP A 50 -3.90 -19.81 -17.92
N LEU A 51 -3.38 -18.83 -18.68
CA LEU A 51 -2.39 -19.06 -19.73
C LEU A 51 -1.13 -19.76 -19.17
N ALA A 52 -0.69 -19.37 -17.97
CA ALA A 52 0.47 -19.96 -17.31
C ALA A 52 0.19 -21.37 -16.75
N ALA A 53 -1.07 -21.70 -16.47
CA ALA A 53 -1.48 -22.99 -15.95
C ALA A 53 -1.64 -24.05 -17.04
N HIS A 54 -2.04 -23.65 -18.25
CA HIS A 54 -2.34 -24.58 -19.34
C HIS A 54 -1.07 -25.13 -20.02
N PRO A 55 -0.98 -26.45 -20.31
CA PRO A 55 0.22 -27.05 -20.90
C PRO A 55 0.63 -26.48 -22.27
N SER A 56 -0.32 -26.13 -23.14
CA SER A 56 -0.03 -25.65 -24.50
C SER A 56 0.56 -24.23 -24.56
N THR A 57 0.27 -23.41 -23.53
CA THR A 57 0.65 -21.99 -23.50
C THR A 57 1.70 -21.66 -22.45
N ARG A 58 2.01 -22.59 -21.55
CA ARG A 58 2.90 -22.37 -20.39
C ARG A 58 4.29 -21.83 -20.74
N ASP A 59 4.85 -22.28 -21.85
CA ASP A 59 6.12 -21.83 -22.41
C ASP A 59 5.99 -20.46 -23.10
N LEU A 60 4.87 -20.23 -23.80
CA LEU A 60 4.58 -18.98 -24.52
C LEU A 60 4.40 -17.76 -23.60
N VAL A 61 4.00 -17.96 -22.35
CA VAL A 61 3.64 -16.85 -21.44
C VAL A 61 4.82 -15.90 -21.16
N ARG A 62 6.06 -16.40 -21.21
CA ARG A 62 7.24 -15.55 -21.06
C ARG A 62 7.46 -14.68 -22.29
N ASP A 63 7.27 -15.28 -23.45
CA ASP A 63 7.43 -14.61 -24.74
C ASP A 63 6.32 -13.57 -24.94
N LEU A 64 5.08 -13.87 -24.52
CA LEU A 64 3.96 -12.91 -24.48
C LEU A 64 4.29 -11.63 -23.69
N LEU A 65 5.10 -11.69 -22.63
CA LEU A 65 5.51 -10.48 -21.90
C LEU A 65 6.62 -9.70 -22.60
N ALA A 66 7.50 -10.41 -23.32
CA ALA A 66 8.66 -9.83 -23.98
C ALA A 66 8.30 -9.25 -25.36
N ASP A 67 7.54 -10.01 -26.14
CA ASP A 67 7.06 -9.70 -27.49
C ASP A 67 5.55 -10.04 -27.63
N PRO A 68 4.67 -9.21 -27.04
CA PRO A 68 3.23 -9.42 -27.06
C PRO A 68 2.56 -9.31 -28.43
N GLU A 69 3.14 -8.59 -29.40
CA GLU A 69 2.42 -8.18 -30.61
C GLU A 69 1.99 -9.38 -31.46
N GLU A 70 2.93 -10.28 -31.77
CA GLU A 70 2.63 -11.50 -32.51
C GLU A 70 1.71 -12.44 -31.74
N HIS A 71 1.92 -12.58 -30.43
CA HIS A 71 1.13 -13.45 -29.56
C HIS A 71 -0.33 -12.98 -29.44
N LEU A 72 -0.57 -11.68 -29.21
CA LEU A 72 -1.92 -11.11 -29.13
C LEU A 72 -2.66 -11.20 -30.47
N LYS A 73 -1.93 -11.01 -31.58
CA LYS A 73 -2.47 -11.19 -32.93
C LYS A 73 -2.86 -12.64 -33.20
N ALA A 74 -1.97 -13.60 -32.92
CA ALA A 74 -2.24 -15.03 -33.09
C ALA A 74 -3.43 -15.49 -32.23
N ALA A 75 -3.50 -15.07 -30.97
CA ALA A 75 -4.62 -15.39 -30.08
C ALA A 75 -5.95 -14.80 -30.58
N SER A 76 -5.94 -13.57 -31.10
CA SER A 76 -7.12 -12.90 -31.64
C SER A 76 -7.62 -13.54 -32.95
N GLU A 77 -6.70 -14.00 -33.80
CA GLU A 77 -7.03 -14.77 -35.00
C GLU A 77 -7.60 -16.14 -34.66
N ALA A 78 -7.01 -16.86 -33.69
CA ALA A 78 -7.54 -18.12 -33.17
C ALA A 78 -8.98 -17.96 -32.64
N LEU A 79 -9.25 -16.92 -31.85
CA LEU A 79 -10.59 -16.61 -31.38
C LEU A 79 -11.56 -16.36 -32.54
N THR A 80 -11.14 -15.59 -33.54
CA THR A 80 -11.96 -15.29 -34.72
C THR A 80 -12.32 -16.58 -35.49
N GLU A 81 -11.37 -17.51 -35.64
CA GLU A 81 -11.59 -18.81 -36.27
C GLU A 81 -12.56 -19.70 -35.47
N ILE A 82 -12.41 -19.75 -34.14
CA ILE A 82 -13.31 -20.49 -33.25
C ILE A 82 -14.74 -19.94 -33.34
N VAL A 83 -14.92 -18.62 -33.33
CA VAL A 83 -16.24 -17.99 -33.46
C VAL A 83 -16.86 -18.31 -34.82
N ARG A 84 -16.09 -18.21 -35.91
CA ARG A 84 -16.56 -18.54 -37.27
C ARG A 84 -16.94 -20.01 -37.45
N SER A 85 -16.17 -20.93 -36.86
CA SER A 85 -16.45 -22.38 -36.97
C SER A 85 -17.64 -22.83 -36.11
N ARG A 86 -17.91 -22.15 -34.99
CA ARG A 86 -19.03 -22.45 -34.08
C ARG A 86 -20.38 -22.00 -34.66
N MET A 87 -20.37 -20.96 -35.48
CA MET A 87 -21.56 -20.34 -36.06
C MET A 87 -21.70 -20.83 -37.50
N VAL A 88 -22.32 -22.00 -37.65
CA VAL A 88 -22.56 -22.67 -38.93
C VAL A 88 -23.51 -21.88 -39.85
N ASP A 89 -24.30 -20.96 -39.28
CA ASP A 89 -25.11 -19.98 -40.01
C ASP A 89 -24.49 -18.57 -39.89
N LEU A 90 -23.54 -18.25 -40.77
CA LEU A 90 -23.02 -16.87 -40.90
C LEU A 90 -24.16 -15.86 -41.16
N ASP A 91 -25.24 -16.30 -41.82
CA ASP A 91 -26.41 -15.49 -42.14
C ASP A 91 -27.10 -14.95 -40.88
N LEU A 92 -27.19 -15.73 -39.80
CA LEU A 92 -27.76 -15.28 -38.52
C LEU A 92 -26.88 -14.22 -37.83
N LEU A 93 -25.56 -14.30 -38.00
CA LEU A 93 -24.61 -13.33 -37.43
C LEU A 93 -24.65 -12.00 -38.18
N GLU A 94 -24.77 -12.04 -39.52
CA GLU A 94 -24.97 -10.85 -40.33
C GLU A 94 -26.35 -10.21 -40.12
N GLU A 95 -27.40 -11.02 -39.90
CA GLU A 95 -28.75 -10.53 -39.60
C GLU A 95 -28.89 -9.95 -38.19
N MET A 96 -28.33 -10.62 -37.17
CA MET A 96 -28.45 -10.17 -35.77
C MET A 96 -27.39 -9.13 -35.38
N PHE A 97 -26.18 -9.22 -35.94
CA PHE A 97 -25.04 -8.36 -35.58
C PHE A 97 -24.13 -8.02 -36.78
N PRO A 98 -24.63 -7.26 -37.78
CA PRO A 98 -23.87 -6.93 -39.00
C PRO A 98 -22.56 -6.18 -38.75
N LEU A 99 -22.46 -5.45 -37.63
CA LEU A 99 -21.25 -4.75 -37.19
C LEU A 99 -20.21 -5.66 -36.54
N VAL A 100 -20.64 -6.79 -35.97
CA VAL A 100 -19.77 -7.78 -35.31
C VAL A 100 -19.21 -8.76 -36.34
N ALA A 101 -20.01 -9.16 -37.33
CA ALA A 101 -19.58 -10.09 -38.39
C ALA A 101 -18.42 -9.55 -39.26
N LYS A 102 -18.37 -8.22 -39.48
CA LYS A 102 -17.37 -7.58 -40.35
C LYS A 102 -16.09 -7.14 -39.63
N ARG A 103 -16.05 -7.18 -38.30
CA ARG A 103 -14.93 -6.68 -37.49
C ARG A 103 -14.20 -7.82 -36.79
N ARG A 104 -12.96 -7.56 -36.36
CA ARG A 104 -12.11 -8.56 -35.70
C ARG A 104 -12.51 -8.75 -34.24
N PHE A 105 -12.31 -9.96 -33.74
CA PHE A 105 -12.37 -10.27 -32.31
C PHE A 105 -10.99 -10.11 -31.69
N HIS A 106 -10.93 -9.71 -30.42
CA HIS A 106 -9.70 -9.44 -29.70
C HIS A 106 -9.60 -10.31 -28.44
N VAL A 107 -8.47 -10.99 -28.28
CA VAL A 107 -8.10 -11.59 -26.99
C VAL A 107 -7.39 -10.51 -26.18
N ARG A 108 -7.87 -10.29 -24.95
CA ARG A 108 -7.45 -9.18 -24.09
C ARG A 108 -6.84 -9.76 -22.81
N VAL A 109 -5.56 -9.53 -22.54
CA VAL A 109 -4.85 -10.16 -21.41
C VAL A 109 -4.94 -9.32 -20.14
N ARG A 110 -5.38 -9.94 -19.05
CA ARG A 110 -5.51 -9.30 -17.74
C ARG A 110 -4.76 -10.05 -16.64
N ASN A 111 -4.63 -9.38 -15.49
CA ASN A 111 -4.04 -9.94 -14.28
C ASN A 111 -2.59 -10.40 -14.46
N LEU A 112 -1.76 -9.53 -15.03
CA LEU A 112 -0.32 -9.77 -15.17
C LEU A 112 0.35 -9.92 -13.79
N PRO A 113 1.44 -10.69 -13.68
CA PRO A 113 2.06 -11.03 -12.39
C PRO A 113 2.71 -9.82 -11.71
N THR A 114 3.05 -8.79 -12.47
CA THR A 114 3.71 -7.58 -11.97
C THR A 114 2.97 -6.34 -12.45
N SER A 115 2.60 -5.47 -11.50
CA SER A 115 2.13 -4.12 -11.79
C SER A 115 3.30 -3.13 -11.71
N VAL A 116 3.41 -2.26 -12.71
CA VAL A 116 4.46 -1.23 -12.82
C VAL A 116 3.91 0.13 -12.42
N SER A 117 4.67 0.90 -11.63
CA SER A 117 4.32 2.28 -11.32
C SER A 117 4.53 3.18 -12.53
N ILE A 118 3.71 4.23 -12.69
CA ILE A 118 3.85 5.19 -13.80
C ILE A 118 5.22 5.87 -13.77
N ARG A 119 5.82 6.04 -12.59
CA ARG A 119 7.20 6.51 -12.41
C ARG A 119 8.27 5.63 -13.05
N ASP A 120 8.01 4.33 -13.15
CA ASP A 120 9.00 3.33 -13.55
C ASP A 120 8.94 3.01 -15.05
N ILE A 121 7.91 3.49 -15.76
CA ILE A 121 7.75 3.36 -17.22
C ILE A 121 9.01 3.76 -18.01
N PRO A 122 9.78 4.81 -17.64
CA PRO A 122 11.03 5.15 -18.32
C PRO A 122 12.11 4.04 -18.29
N TYR A 123 12.04 3.12 -17.32
CA TYR A 123 12.97 2.00 -17.18
C TYR A 123 12.47 0.72 -17.85
N VAL A 124 11.20 0.69 -18.29
CA VAL A 124 10.63 -0.46 -18.99
C VAL A 124 11.14 -0.50 -20.44
N PRO A 125 11.61 -1.67 -20.92
CA PRO A 125 11.93 -1.88 -22.32
C PRO A 125 10.75 -1.62 -23.26
N VAL A 126 11.04 -1.12 -24.46
CA VAL A 126 10.03 -0.91 -25.51
C VAL A 126 9.59 -2.28 -26.03
N GLY A 127 8.32 -2.41 -26.42
CA GLY A 127 7.72 -3.66 -26.88
C GLY A 127 7.10 -4.51 -25.76
N GLN A 128 7.52 -4.35 -24.51
CA GLN A 128 7.03 -5.20 -23.42
C GLN A 128 5.59 -4.89 -23.00
N LEU A 129 4.87 -5.96 -22.62
CA LEU A 129 3.53 -5.89 -22.03
C LEU A 129 3.62 -5.63 -20.53
N ILE A 130 3.00 -4.55 -20.06
CA ILE A 130 2.97 -4.19 -18.65
C ILE A 130 1.55 -3.92 -18.16
N GLN A 131 1.33 -4.11 -16.87
CA GLN A 131 0.10 -3.70 -16.20
C GLN A 131 0.38 -2.50 -15.31
N LEU A 132 -0.49 -1.50 -15.32
CA LEU A 132 -0.41 -0.35 -14.41
C LEU A 132 -1.79 0.03 -13.91
N SER A 133 -1.82 0.81 -12.83
CA SER A 133 -3.06 1.34 -12.29
C SER A 133 -2.98 2.86 -12.09
N GLY A 134 -4.11 3.54 -12.24
CA GLY A 134 -4.14 4.99 -12.16
C GLY A 134 -5.54 5.57 -12.28
N ILE A 135 -5.60 6.89 -12.48
CA ILE A 135 -6.83 7.66 -12.68
C ILE A 135 -6.79 8.30 -14.05
N VAL A 136 -7.87 8.15 -14.83
CA VAL A 136 -7.99 8.81 -16.14
C VAL A 136 -8.22 10.30 -15.92
N THR A 137 -7.34 11.15 -16.45
CA THR A 137 -7.42 12.61 -16.29
C THR A 137 -7.93 13.32 -17.53
N ARG A 138 -7.65 12.75 -18.70
CA ARG A 138 -8.02 13.33 -19.98
C ARG A 138 -8.38 12.20 -20.93
N VAL A 139 -9.44 12.42 -21.67
CA VAL A 139 -9.88 11.59 -22.78
C VAL A 139 -9.99 12.52 -24.00
N SER A 140 -9.52 12.08 -25.15
CA SER A 140 -9.67 12.81 -26.42
C SER A 140 -10.92 12.35 -27.16
N ASP A 141 -11.32 13.12 -28.17
CA ASP A 141 -12.33 12.69 -29.11
C ASP A 141 -11.92 11.41 -29.81
N VAL A 142 -12.90 10.66 -30.30
CA VAL A 142 -12.67 9.46 -31.09
C VAL A 142 -12.27 9.87 -32.50
N TYR A 143 -11.14 9.34 -32.97
CA TYR A 143 -10.66 9.52 -34.35
C TYR A 143 -10.65 8.16 -35.05
N ASP A 144 -10.83 8.16 -36.37
CA ASP A 144 -10.66 6.95 -37.19
C ASP A 144 -9.29 6.98 -37.86
N ARG A 145 -8.44 6.02 -37.51
CA ARG A 145 -7.09 5.85 -38.07
C ARG A 145 -7.15 4.85 -39.22
N VAL A 146 -6.61 5.22 -40.38
CA VAL A 146 -6.47 4.31 -41.52
C VAL A 146 -5.52 3.17 -41.15
N VAL A 147 -5.94 1.92 -41.30
CA VAL A 147 -5.10 0.72 -41.16
C VAL A 147 -4.68 0.22 -42.54
N VAL A 148 -5.64 0.18 -43.48
CA VAL A 148 -5.42 -0.17 -44.88
C VAL A 148 -5.89 0.99 -45.75
N ALA A 149 -4.95 1.60 -46.48
CA ALA A 149 -5.25 2.68 -47.39
C ALA A 149 -5.64 2.11 -48.76
N ALA A 150 -6.85 2.38 -49.22
CA ALA A 150 -7.23 2.11 -50.61
C ALA A 150 -6.86 3.31 -51.49
N PHE A 151 -6.31 3.02 -52.66
CA PHE A 151 -5.81 3.98 -53.61
C PHE A 151 -6.43 3.71 -54.98
N THR A 152 -7.16 4.68 -55.51
CA THR A 152 -7.83 4.57 -56.82
C THR A 152 -7.10 5.42 -57.85
N CYS A 153 -6.87 4.85 -59.03
CA CYS A 153 -6.28 5.57 -60.16
C CYS A 153 -7.24 6.66 -60.66
N THR A 154 -6.75 7.89 -60.81
CA THR A 154 -7.55 9.03 -61.30
C THR A 154 -7.69 9.05 -62.82
N ASN A 155 -7.04 8.14 -63.54
CA ASN A 155 -7.14 8.07 -64.99
C ASN A 155 -8.47 7.41 -65.40
N PRO A 156 -9.34 8.08 -66.19
CA PRO A 156 -10.67 7.59 -66.55
C PRO A 156 -10.67 6.24 -67.28
N ASP A 157 -9.61 5.91 -68.02
CA ASP A 157 -9.51 4.63 -68.74
C ASP A 157 -9.08 3.45 -67.84
N CYS A 158 -8.64 3.70 -66.60
CA CYS A 158 -8.07 2.67 -65.72
C CYS A 158 -8.95 2.39 -64.50
N GLY A 159 -9.26 3.41 -63.70
CA GLY A 159 -10.11 3.28 -62.50
C GLY A 159 -9.68 2.24 -61.46
N TYR A 160 -8.49 1.64 -61.59
CA TYR A 160 -8.06 0.53 -60.75
C TYR A 160 -7.85 0.98 -59.29
N THR A 161 -8.46 0.24 -58.35
CA THR A 161 -8.23 0.42 -56.91
C THR A 161 -7.31 -0.69 -56.39
N PHE A 162 -6.31 -0.32 -55.61
CA PHE A 162 -5.46 -1.25 -54.88
C PHE A 162 -5.32 -0.79 -53.43
N LYS A 163 -5.06 -1.74 -52.53
CA LYS A 163 -4.92 -1.50 -51.10
C LYS A 163 -3.45 -1.61 -50.69
N MET A 164 -3.04 -0.78 -49.74
CA MET A 164 -1.73 -0.87 -49.09
C MET A 164 -1.87 -0.70 -47.57
N THR A 165 -1.10 -1.46 -46.81
CA THR A 165 -1.03 -1.30 -45.35
C THR A 165 -0.19 -0.07 -44.97
N LEU A 166 -0.31 0.40 -43.72
CA LEU A 166 0.54 1.49 -43.24
C LEU A 166 2.05 1.15 -43.26
N GLU A 167 2.41 -0.12 -43.06
CA GLU A 167 3.79 -0.62 -43.11
C GLU A 167 4.34 -0.51 -44.53
N GLU A 168 3.60 -1.01 -45.52
CA GLU A 168 3.97 -0.92 -46.93
C GLU A 168 4.13 0.55 -47.37
N ILE A 169 3.26 1.45 -46.89
CA ILE A 169 3.35 2.88 -47.17
C ILE A 169 4.56 3.53 -46.47
N ALA A 170 4.94 3.05 -45.27
CA ALA A 170 6.11 3.55 -44.57
C ALA A 170 7.41 3.14 -45.29
N GLU A 171 7.47 1.92 -45.83
CA GLU A 171 8.63 1.40 -46.56
C GLU A 171 8.76 1.95 -47.99
N SER A 172 7.67 1.92 -48.76
CA SER A 172 7.68 2.28 -50.18
C SER A 172 7.26 3.73 -50.45
N GLY A 173 6.78 4.43 -49.43
CA GLY A 173 6.16 5.75 -49.57
C GLY A 173 4.75 5.68 -50.15
N ARG A 174 4.05 6.81 -50.17
CA ARG A 174 2.72 6.88 -50.79
C ARG A 174 2.83 6.65 -52.31
N PRO A 175 2.01 5.77 -52.90
CA PRO A 175 2.08 5.47 -54.32
C PRO A 175 1.68 6.70 -55.14
N LYS A 176 2.55 7.09 -56.08
CA LYS A 176 2.28 8.19 -57.03
C LYS A 176 1.83 7.69 -58.40
N VAL A 177 2.11 6.42 -58.70
CA VAL A 177 1.91 5.78 -60.00
C VAL A 177 1.00 4.57 -59.80
N CYS A 178 0.06 4.38 -60.73
CA CYS A 178 -0.85 3.23 -60.71
C CYS A 178 -0.09 1.95 -61.12
N PRO A 179 -0.19 0.85 -60.37
CA PRO A 179 0.50 -0.41 -60.69
C PRO A 179 -0.03 -1.07 -61.96
N GLN A 180 -1.27 -0.78 -62.37
CA GLN A 180 -1.89 -1.41 -63.54
C GLN A 180 -1.61 -0.69 -64.86
N CYS A 181 -1.69 0.65 -64.90
CA CYS A 181 -1.45 1.42 -66.13
C CYS A 181 -0.10 2.16 -66.15
N ALA A 182 0.70 2.07 -65.08
CA ALA A 182 1.99 2.74 -64.93
C ALA A 182 1.96 4.27 -65.15
N ARG A 183 0.79 4.90 -65.03
CA ARG A 183 0.62 6.36 -65.15
C ARG A 183 0.56 7.04 -63.78
N PRO A 184 1.05 8.28 -63.66
CA PRO A 184 0.87 9.09 -62.46
C PRO A 184 -0.59 9.49 -62.28
N GLY A 185 -1.04 9.61 -61.03
CA GLY A 185 -2.42 9.99 -60.71
C GLY A 185 -3.13 8.91 -59.91
N VAL A 186 -2.84 8.88 -58.61
CA VAL A 186 -3.44 7.97 -57.65
C VAL A 186 -3.95 8.81 -56.48
N LYS A 187 -5.21 8.61 -56.09
CA LYS A 187 -5.82 9.31 -54.95
C LYS A 187 -6.25 8.27 -53.93
N GLN A 188 -6.06 8.57 -52.65
CA GLN A 188 -6.62 7.74 -51.59
C GLN A 188 -8.15 7.78 -51.68
N ASN A 189 -8.77 6.61 -51.70
CA ASN A 189 -10.21 6.42 -51.64
C ASN A 189 -10.62 6.11 -50.20
N PRO A 190 -11.25 7.06 -49.48
CA PRO A 190 -11.70 6.82 -48.11
C PRO A 190 -12.75 5.71 -48.03
N ASP A 191 -13.64 5.55 -49.02
CA ASP A 191 -14.78 4.63 -48.92
C ASP A 191 -14.36 3.16 -48.96
N GLU A 192 -13.28 2.84 -49.68
CA GLU A 192 -12.69 1.50 -49.75
C GLU A 192 -11.55 1.28 -48.74
N SER A 193 -11.20 2.32 -47.99
CA SER A 193 -10.17 2.30 -46.96
C SER A 193 -10.69 1.64 -45.68
N GLU A 194 -9.83 0.89 -44.99
CA GLU A 194 -10.17 0.30 -43.70
C GLU A 194 -9.65 1.20 -42.58
N PHE A 195 -10.55 1.53 -41.66
CA PHE A 195 -10.27 2.37 -40.51
C PHE A 195 -10.45 1.61 -39.21
N GLU A 196 -9.68 2.03 -38.21
CA GLU A 196 -9.77 1.57 -36.85
C GLU A 196 -9.94 2.76 -35.92
N SER A 197 -10.91 2.64 -35.01
CA SER A 197 -11.20 3.70 -34.05
C SER A 197 -10.02 3.86 -33.07
N TRP A 198 -9.67 5.11 -32.80
CA TRP A 198 -8.48 5.50 -32.08
C TRP A 198 -8.82 6.59 -31.07
N GLN A 199 -8.48 6.36 -29.81
CA GLN A 199 -8.70 7.33 -28.75
C GLN A 199 -7.47 7.41 -27.84
N THR A 200 -7.01 8.64 -27.59
CA THR A 200 -5.91 8.85 -26.63
C THR A 200 -6.46 9.23 -25.26
N ILE A 201 -5.98 8.58 -24.22
CA ILE A 201 -6.27 8.88 -22.83
C ILE A 201 -4.99 9.24 -22.08
N ARG A 202 -5.12 9.92 -20.94
CA ARG A 202 -4.00 10.20 -20.03
C ARG A 202 -4.29 9.63 -18.65
N ILE A 203 -3.45 8.72 -18.21
CA ILE A 203 -3.54 8.08 -16.91
C ILE A 203 -2.53 8.72 -15.95
N GLN A 204 -2.98 9.10 -14.77
CA GLN A 204 -2.18 9.69 -13.69
C GLN A 204 -2.10 8.73 -12.49
N GLU A 205 -1.01 8.82 -11.72
CA GLU A 205 -0.86 8.08 -10.46
C GLU A 205 -1.98 8.41 -9.47
N ARG A 206 -2.39 7.43 -8.68
CA ARG A 206 -3.37 7.64 -7.61
C ARG A 206 -2.70 8.45 -6.49
N PRO A 207 -3.39 9.41 -5.84
CA PRO A 207 -2.83 10.18 -4.74
C PRO A 207 -2.33 9.33 -3.58
N GLU A 208 -2.98 8.18 -3.37
CA GLU A 208 -2.69 7.18 -2.33
C GLU A 208 -1.33 6.50 -2.54
N ASP A 209 -0.88 6.39 -3.80
CA ASP A 209 0.37 5.74 -4.18
C ASP A 209 1.56 6.73 -4.21
N LEU A 210 1.33 8.00 -3.89
CA LEU A 210 2.35 9.05 -3.97
C LEU A 210 3.24 9.08 -2.71
N PRO A 211 4.57 9.17 -2.88
CA PRO A 211 5.47 9.52 -1.79
C PRO A 211 5.12 10.90 -1.19
N PRO A 212 5.30 11.12 0.12
CA PRO A 212 5.00 12.40 0.75
C PRO A 212 5.70 13.57 0.05
N GLY A 213 4.93 14.55 -0.41
CA GLY A 213 5.45 15.75 -1.09
C GLY A 213 5.84 15.57 -2.56
N ALA A 214 5.64 14.39 -3.16
CA ALA A 214 5.94 14.16 -4.57
C ALA A 214 4.79 14.61 -5.49
N MET A 215 5.12 15.25 -6.61
CA MET A 215 4.13 15.57 -7.66
C MET A 215 3.76 14.30 -8.45
N PRO A 216 2.46 14.05 -8.72
CA PRO A 216 2.02 12.89 -9.49
C PRO A 216 2.49 12.91 -10.93
N LYS A 217 2.96 11.76 -11.43
CA LYS A 217 3.31 11.58 -12.85
C LYS A 217 2.11 11.03 -13.65
N HIS A 218 2.19 11.20 -14.96
CA HIS A 218 1.19 10.70 -15.90
C HIS A 218 1.84 10.07 -17.13
N VAL A 219 1.11 9.19 -17.79
CA VAL A 219 1.46 8.56 -19.06
C VAL A 219 0.32 8.74 -20.06
N ASP A 220 0.67 8.96 -21.33
CA ASP A 220 -0.33 8.97 -22.40
C ASP A 220 -0.54 7.53 -22.87
N CYS A 221 -1.79 7.12 -23.02
CA CYS A 221 -2.18 5.79 -23.45
C CYS A 221 -3.13 5.89 -24.65
N VAL A 222 -3.21 4.84 -25.45
CA VAL A 222 -4.07 4.76 -26.64
C VAL A 222 -5.00 3.56 -26.49
N LEU A 223 -6.29 3.80 -26.66
CA LEU A 223 -7.34 2.80 -26.79
C LEU A 223 -7.66 2.63 -28.27
N VAL A 224 -7.91 1.39 -28.68
CA VAL A 224 -8.07 0.99 -30.07
C VAL A 224 -9.31 0.11 -30.23
N ASP A 225 -10.04 0.31 -31.33
CA ASP A 225 -11.22 -0.45 -31.75
C ASP A 225 -12.31 -0.57 -30.65
N ASP A 226 -12.49 -1.75 -30.04
CA ASP A 226 -13.57 -2.02 -29.09
C ASP A 226 -13.35 -1.41 -27.70
N LEU A 227 -12.13 -0.96 -27.37
CA LEU A 227 -11.84 -0.30 -26.09
C LEU A 227 -12.15 1.19 -26.09
N VAL A 228 -12.47 1.76 -27.26
CA VAL A 228 -12.76 3.19 -27.40
C VAL A 228 -14.07 3.52 -26.69
N ASP A 229 -14.09 4.66 -25.99
CA ASP A 229 -15.24 5.17 -25.21
C ASP A 229 -15.63 4.33 -23.96
N GLU A 230 -14.82 3.33 -23.59
CA GLU A 230 -15.05 2.52 -22.38
C GLU A 230 -14.67 3.24 -21.07
N VAL A 231 -13.86 4.31 -21.13
CA VAL A 231 -13.35 5.02 -19.94
C VAL A 231 -13.72 6.49 -19.94
N LYS A 232 -14.01 7.03 -18.75
CA LYS A 232 -14.36 8.44 -18.55
C LYS A 232 -13.32 9.17 -17.71
N PRO A 233 -13.17 10.49 -17.88
CA PRO A 233 -12.35 11.29 -16.97
C PRO A 233 -12.81 11.13 -15.52
N GLY A 234 -11.86 10.86 -14.61
CA GLY A 234 -12.09 10.58 -13.19
C GLY A 234 -12.13 9.10 -12.85
N ASP A 235 -12.24 8.21 -13.83
CA ASP A 235 -12.31 6.77 -13.57
C ASP A 235 -10.98 6.24 -13.04
N ARG A 236 -11.06 5.42 -12.00
CA ARG A 236 -9.94 4.60 -11.53
C ARG A 236 -9.86 3.39 -12.46
N VAL A 237 -8.71 3.18 -13.06
CA VAL A 237 -8.49 2.10 -14.03
C VAL A 237 -7.28 1.24 -13.65
N VAL A 238 -7.35 -0.02 -14.06
CA VAL A 238 -6.21 -0.94 -14.18
C VAL A 238 -6.11 -1.27 -15.66
N VAL A 239 -4.95 -1.03 -16.27
CA VAL A 239 -4.75 -1.25 -17.70
C VAL A 239 -3.55 -2.15 -17.94
N THR A 240 -3.69 -3.04 -18.92
CA THR A 240 -2.60 -3.78 -19.53
C THR A 240 -2.27 -3.13 -20.86
N GLY A 241 -0.99 -2.91 -21.16
CA GLY A 241 -0.60 -2.31 -22.43
C GLY A 241 0.87 -2.45 -22.77
N MET A 242 1.18 -2.26 -24.04
CA MET A 242 2.51 -2.38 -24.63
C MET A 242 3.21 -1.02 -24.64
N VAL A 243 4.47 -0.99 -24.20
CA VAL A 243 5.27 0.25 -24.19
C VAL A 243 5.77 0.55 -25.59
N GLN A 244 5.39 1.71 -26.12
CA GLN A 244 5.77 2.16 -27.46
C GLN A 244 6.42 3.55 -27.44
N LEU A 245 7.16 3.87 -28.50
CA LEU A 245 7.79 5.19 -28.69
C LEU A 245 7.09 5.96 -29.79
N ARG A 246 6.86 7.25 -29.55
CA ARG A 246 6.44 8.19 -30.60
C ARG A 246 7.38 9.40 -30.65
N PRO A 247 7.64 9.96 -31.83
CA PRO A 247 8.45 11.16 -31.95
C PRO A 247 7.79 12.34 -31.21
N ALA A 248 8.59 13.08 -30.45
CA ALA A 248 8.13 14.29 -29.77
C ALA A 248 7.94 15.42 -30.78
N ARG A 249 6.79 16.12 -30.73
CA ARG A 249 6.37 17.08 -31.77
C ARG A 249 7.30 18.29 -31.98
N ARG A 250 8.26 18.59 -31.08
CA ARG A 250 9.22 19.72 -31.20
C ARG A 250 10.46 19.56 -30.32
N THR A 251 11.48 18.84 -30.78
CA THR A 251 12.88 18.98 -30.33
C THR A 251 13.75 18.06 -31.19
N GLU A 252 14.19 18.53 -32.35
CA GLU A 252 15.53 18.15 -32.80
C GLU A 252 16.47 19.00 -31.97
N VAL A 253 17.15 18.37 -31.02
CA VAL A 253 18.18 19.06 -30.25
C VAL A 253 19.46 18.98 -31.08
N PRO A 254 20.12 20.11 -31.41
CA PRO A 254 21.38 20.08 -32.13
C PRO A 254 22.38 19.15 -31.44
N GLY A 255 22.86 18.14 -32.16
CA GLY A 255 23.79 17.12 -31.65
C GLY A 255 23.17 15.87 -31.00
N PHE A 256 21.88 15.86 -30.66
CA PHE A 256 21.22 14.71 -30.02
C PHE A 256 20.09 14.07 -30.85
N GLY A 257 19.72 14.67 -31.99
CA GLY A 257 18.73 14.10 -32.91
C GLY A 257 17.29 14.23 -32.41
N GLN A 258 16.41 13.35 -32.92
CA GLN A 258 14.97 13.36 -32.63
C GLN A 258 14.67 12.78 -31.26
N LEU A 259 13.96 13.54 -30.41
CA LEU A 259 13.50 13.04 -29.12
C LEU A 259 12.25 12.16 -29.26
N PHE A 260 12.19 11.09 -28.48
CA PHE A 260 11.05 10.17 -28.42
C PHE A 260 10.37 10.23 -27.05
N LYS A 261 9.04 10.11 -27.04
CA LYS A 261 8.21 10.01 -25.84
C LYS A 261 7.61 8.61 -25.76
N ARG A 262 7.73 7.96 -24.60
CA ARG A 262 7.03 6.71 -24.31
C ARG A 262 5.53 6.94 -24.14
N TYR A 263 4.74 6.05 -24.69
CA TYR A 263 3.29 5.96 -24.52
C TYR A 263 2.89 4.48 -24.49
N LEU A 264 1.66 4.18 -24.08
CA LEU A 264 1.17 2.81 -24.03
C LEU A 264 0.08 2.60 -25.08
N ILE A 265 0.14 1.48 -25.80
CA ILE A 265 -1.00 0.95 -26.55
C ILE A 265 -1.69 -0.02 -25.61
N ILE A 266 -2.94 0.27 -25.24
CA ILE A 266 -3.66 -0.53 -24.27
C ILE A 266 -4.20 -1.77 -24.94
N ASP A 267 -3.87 -2.92 -24.35
CA ASP A 267 -4.48 -4.19 -24.70
C ASP A 267 -5.73 -4.44 -23.86
N TYR A 268 -5.75 -4.15 -22.56
CA TYR A 268 -6.92 -4.39 -21.73
C TYR A 268 -7.14 -3.24 -20.77
N VAL A 269 -8.41 -2.85 -20.57
CA VAL A 269 -8.80 -1.88 -19.55
C VAL A 269 -9.87 -2.46 -18.65
N GLU A 270 -9.61 -2.37 -17.37
CA GLU A 270 -10.56 -2.66 -16.32
C GLU A 270 -10.83 -1.39 -15.54
N THR A 271 -12.09 -1.02 -15.50
CA THR A 271 -12.56 0.05 -14.63
C THR A 271 -13.10 -0.64 -13.38
N PRO A 272 -12.29 -0.83 -12.30
CA PRO A 272 -12.78 -1.34 -11.04
C PRO A 272 -13.98 -0.49 -10.64
N MET A 273 -15.13 -1.13 -10.77
CA MET A 273 -16.40 -0.44 -10.81
C MET A 273 -16.62 0.27 -9.48
N ARG A 274 -17.39 1.37 -9.53
CA ARG A 274 -18.15 1.84 -8.37
C ARG A 274 -18.79 0.60 -7.73
N PRO A 275 -18.80 0.44 -6.40
CA PRO A 275 -19.17 -0.81 -5.70
C PRO A 275 -20.63 -1.31 -5.92
N TYR A 276 -21.33 -0.86 -6.95
CA TYR A 276 -22.76 -1.02 -7.14
C TYR A 276 -23.24 -1.69 -8.43
N GLU A 277 -22.40 -2.14 -9.38
CA GLU A 277 -22.93 -3.07 -10.39
C GLU A 277 -22.00 -4.27 -10.68
N ARG A 278 -22.65 -5.44 -10.72
CA ARG A 278 -22.22 -6.77 -11.20
C ARG A 278 -21.12 -7.47 -10.41
N VAL A 279 -21.46 -7.86 -9.18
CA VAL A 279 -21.03 -9.18 -8.69
C VAL A 279 -21.72 -10.21 -9.58
N GLU A 280 -20.96 -11.04 -10.30
CA GLU A 280 -21.51 -12.23 -10.96
C GLU A 280 -21.89 -13.22 -9.86
N ILE A 281 -23.19 -13.38 -9.62
CA ILE A 281 -23.72 -14.33 -8.63
C ILE A 281 -23.74 -15.69 -9.32
N SER A 282 -22.93 -16.65 -8.85
CA SER A 282 -23.03 -18.04 -9.30
C SER A 282 -24.32 -18.69 -8.82
N GLU A 283 -24.77 -19.77 -9.46
CA GLU A 283 -25.95 -20.53 -8.99
C GLU A 283 -25.77 -20.98 -7.52
N GLU A 284 -24.55 -21.36 -7.13
CA GLU A 284 -24.23 -21.69 -5.73
C GLU A 284 -24.33 -20.48 -4.78
N ASP A 285 -23.93 -19.29 -5.24
CA ASP A 285 -24.06 -18.07 -4.44
C ASP A 285 -25.53 -17.68 -4.29
N GLU A 286 -26.35 -17.88 -5.34
CA GLU A 286 -27.79 -17.64 -5.28
C GLU A 286 -28.47 -18.58 -4.26
N GLU A 287 -28.16 -19.87 -4.30
CA GLU A 287 -28.64 -20.83 -3.29
C GLU A 287 -28.24 -20.42 -1.87
N ARG A 288 -26.96 -20.06 -1.67
CA ARG A 288 -26.46 -19.60 -0.36
C ARG A 288 -27.14 -18.31 0.11
N ILE A 289 -27.41 -17.37 -0.80
CA ILE A 289 -28.14 -16.12 -0.48
C ILE A 289 -29.58 -16.46 -0.07
N LEU A 290 -30.25 -17.34 -0.80
CA LEU A 290 -31.63 -17.76 -0.50
C LEU A 290 -31.72 -18.53 0.82
N GLU A 291 -30.75 -19.39 1.13
CA GLU A 291 -30.65 -20.06 2.43
C GLU A 291 -30.42 -19.05 3.57
N LEU A 292 -29.48 -18.14 3.41
CA LEU A 292 -29.20 -17.08 4.39
C LEU A 292 -30.41 -16.16 4.61
N SER A 293 -31.19 -15.88 3.56
CA SER A 293 -32.40 -15.04 3.64
C SER A 293 -33.48 -15.62 4.56
N LYS A 294 -33.49 -16.95 4.75
CA LYS A 294 -34.45 -17.67 5.59
C LYS A 294 -34.02 -17.77 7.05
N ASP A 295 -32.79 -17.35 7.37
CA ASP A 295 -32.24 -17.44 8.72
C ASP A 295 -32.86 -16.39 9.66
N PRO A 296 -33.52 -16.80 10.76
CA PRO A 296 -34.11 -15.86 11.71
C PRO A 296 -33.07 -14.97 12.44
N GLU A 297 -31.78 -15.34 12.46
CA GLU A 297 -30.70 -14.55 13.05
C GLU A 297 -29.92 -13.71 12.02
N LEU A 298 -30.38 -13.62 10.77
CA LEU A 298 -29.67 -12.93 9.68
C LEU A 298 -29.26 -11.50 10.03
N GLU A 299 -30.18 -10.72 10.62
CA GLU A 299 -29.90 -9.33 11.02
C GLU A 299 -28.71 -9.26 11.99
N GLU A 300 -28.67 -10.17 12.97
CA GLU A 300 -27.61 -10.21 13.97
C GLU A 300 -26.26 -10.64 13.35
N LYS A 301 -26.30 -11.59 12.40
CA LYS A 301 -25.11 -12.02 11.65
C LYS A 301 -24.52 -10.87 10.84
N ILE A 302 -25.36 -10.07 10.18
CA ILE A 302 -24.93 -8.87 9.43
C ILE A 302 -24.34 -7.82 10.39
N ILE A 303 -24.98 -7.57 11.54
CA ILE A 303 -24.48 -6.59 12.51
C ILE A 303 -23.11 -7.02 13.06
N ARG A 304 -22.90 -8.31 13.32
CA ARG A 304 -21.62 -8.84 13.82
C ARG A 304 -20.51 -8.84 12.77
N SER A 305 -20.84 -9.00 11.48
CA SER A 305 -19.85 -8.96 10.40
C SER A 305 -19.30 -7.55 10.15
N ILE A 306 -20.04 -6.50 10.53
CA ILE A 306 -19.59 -5.11 10.43
C ILE A 306 -18.60 -4.79 11.55
N ALA A 307 -17.35 -4.49 11.17
CA ALA A 307 -16.25 -4.14 12.07
C ALA A 307 -16.11 -5.13 13.25
N PRO A 308 -15.77 -6.41 13.01
CA PRO A 308 -15.79 -7.46 14.02
C PRO A 308 -14.77 -7.23 15.15
N SER A 309 -13.74 -6.42 14.90
CA SER A 309 -12.75 -5.98 15.89
C SER A 309 -13.31 -5.00 16.93
N ILE A 310 -14.46 -4.36 16.66
CA ILE A 310 -15.12 -3.44 17.59
C ILE A 310 -16.13 -4.22 18.43
N TYR A 311 -15.86 -4.36 19.72
CA TYR A 311 -16.78 -5.00 20.66
C TYR A 311 -17.97 -4.08 20.99
N GLY A 312 -19.19 -4.61 20.95
CA GLY A 312 -20.42 -3.87 21.25
C GLY A 312 -20.92 -2.97 20.11
N ALA A 313 -21.50 -1.81 20.47
CA ALA A 313 -22.02 -0.80 19.53
C ALA A 313 -23.05 -1.33 18.52
N ARG A 314 -23.89 -2.29 18.93
CA ARG A 314 -24.88 -2.99 18.09
C ARG A 314 -25.76 -2.02 17.30
N TYR A 315 -26.26 -0.96 17.93
CA TYR A 315 -27.10 0.05 17.28
C TYR A 315 -26.37 0.86 16.21
N ILE A 316 -25.08 1.19 16.42
CA ILE A 316 -24.26 1.94 15.45
C ILE A 316 -23.97 1.04 14.25
N LYS A 317 -23.56 -0.21 14.50
CA LYS A 317 -23.32 -1.20 13.44
C LYS A 317 -24.57 -1.50 12.64
N ARG A 318 -25.74 -1.57 13.30
CA ARG A 318 -27.05 -1.68 12.64
C ARG A 318 -27.35 -0.45 11.77
N ALA A 319 -27.10 0.76 12.25
CA ALA A 319 -27.29 1.98 11.48
C ALA A 319 -26.36 2.04 10.24
N ILE A 320 -25.12 1.57 10.37
CA ILE A 320 -24.19 1.40 9.25
C ILE A 320 -24.71 0.35 8.26
N ALA A 321 -25.19 -0.80 8.76
CA ALA A 321 -25.78 -1.85 7.91
C ALA A 321 -26.94 -1.29 7.07
N LEU A 322 -27.88 -0.59 7.71
CA LEU A 322 -29.02 0.03 7.04
C LEU A 322 -28.59 1.12 6.05
N ALA A 323 -27.55 1.89 6.35
CA ALA A 323 -26.99 2.86 5.41
C ALA A 323 -26.34 2.20 4.19
N LEU A 324 -25.71 1.02 4.35
CA LEU A 324 -25.11 0.25 3.25
C LEU A 324 -26.17 -0.37 2.32
N PHE A 325 -27.27 -0.89 2.88
CA PHE A 325 -28.40 -1.36 2.07
C PHE A 325 -29.16 -0.21 1.43
N GLY A 326 -29.17 0.97 2.07
CA GLY A 326 -29.85 2.17 1.58
C GLY A 326 -31.38 1.99 1.55
N GLY A 327 -32.04 2.87 0.81
CA GLY A 327 -33.49 2.87 0.60
C GLY A 327 -33.86 3.18 -0.85
N ASN A 328 -35.11 2.88 -1.20
CA ASN A 328 -35.61 3.09 -2.55
C ASN A 328 -35.88 4.57 -2.82
N ARG A 329 -35.43 5.08 -3.97
CA ARG A 329 -35.79 6.42 -4.45
C ARG A 329 -37.22 6.39 -4.98
N VAL A 330 -38.15 7.00 -4.26
CA VAL A 330 -39.56 7.09 -4.67
C VAL A 330 -39.83 8.43 -5.34
N ARG A 331 -40.48 8.41 -6.51
CA ARG A 331 -41.06 9.61 -7.12
C ARG A 331 -42.52 9.70 -6.68
N LEU A 332 -42.87 10.80 -6.04
CA LEU A 332 -44.24 11.07 -5.63
C LEU A 332 -45.08 11.51 -6.84
N PRO A 333 -46.42 11.39 -6.79
CA PRO A 333 -47.32 11.78 -7.89
C PRO A 333 -47.23 13.26 -8.30
N ASP A 334 -46.69 14.11 -7.42
CA ASP A 334 -46.44 15.53 -7.63
C ASP A 334 -45.09 15.83 -8.34
N GLY A 335 -44.32 14.80 -8.70
CA GLY A 335 -43.03 14.92 -9.37
C GLY A 335 -41.83 15.15 -8.42
N THR A 336 -42.06 15.29 -7.11
CA THR A 336 -40.97 15.38 -6.13
C THR A 336 -40.28 14.02 -5.95
N ARG A 337 -38.95 14.06 -5.72
CA ARG A 337 -38.14 12.84 -5.53
C ARG A 337 -37.74 12.72 -4.07
N VAL A 338 -38.16 11.63 -3.42
CA VAL A 338 -37.74 11.29 -2.07
C VAL A 338 -36.38 10.60 -2.14
N ARG A 339 -35.43 11.10 -1.36
CA ARG A 339 -34.07 10.56 -1.29
C ARG A 339 -34.09 9.17 -0.66
N GLY A 340 -33.48 8.20 -1.34
CA GLY A 340 -33.31 6.83 -0.84
C GLY A 340 -32.01 6.60 -0.04
N GLU A 341 -31.04 7.51 -0.14
CA GLU A 341 -29.75 7.37 0.54
C GLU A 341 -29.74 8.01 1.92
N ILE A 342 -29.18 7.29 2.89
CA ILE A 342 -29.07 7.72 4.28
C ILE A 342 -27.67 8.29 4.51
N ASN A 343 -27.58 9.58 4.85
CA ASN A 343 -26.33 10.15 5.35
C ASN A 343 -26.21 9.87 6.84
N LEU A 344 -25.13 9.20 7.25
CA LEU A 344 -24.87 8.84 8.64
C LEU A 344 -23.77 9.72 9.24
N LEU A 345 -24.11 10.59 10.18
CA LEU A 345 -23.15 11.31 11.01
C LEU A 345 -22.98 10.57 12.34
N LEU A 346 -21.77 10.08 12.60
CA LEU A 346 -21.43 9.39 13.84
C LEU A 346 -20.59 10.31 14.73
N VAL A 347 -21.20 10.81 15.80
CA VAL A 347 -20.55 11.62 16.85
C VAL A 347 -20.59 10.81 18.14
N GLY A 348 -19.48 10.68 18.83
CA GLY A 348 -19.37 9.86 20.03
C GLY A 348 -18.21 10.29 20.91
N ASP A 349 -18.14 9.66 22.09
CA ASP A 349 -17.19 10.01 23.14
C ASP A 349 -15.73 9.77 22.71
N PRO A 350 -14.80 10.55 23.30
CA PRO A 350 -13.38 10.30 23.22
C PRO A 350 -12.99 8.83 23.38
N GLY A 351 -12.28 8.29 22.38
CA GLY A 351 -11.78 6.92 22.47
C GLY A 351 -12.79 5.84 22.09
N THR A 352 -13.96 6.19 21.52
CA THR A 352 -14.87 5.26 20.82
C THR A 352 -14.57 5.19 19.31
N ALA A 353 -13.28 5.09 18.96
CA ALA A 353 -12.74 5.06 17.60
C ALA A 353 -12.97 6.32 16.73
N LYS A 354 -13.47 7.43 17.28
CA LYS A 354 -13.49 8.77 16.64
C LYS A 354 -13.12 9.84 17.70
N CYS A 355 -12.48 10.93 17.25
CA CYS A 355 -11.70 11.97 17.97
C CYS A 355 -11.86 12.16 19.50
N VAL A 356 -10.74 12.42 20.18
CA VAL A 356 -10.56 12.28 21.64
C VAL A 356 -10.94 13.53 22.48
N LEU A 357 -11.12 14.74 21.96
CA LEU A 357 -11.37 15.90 22.85
C LEU A 357 -12.41 16.92 22.35
N GLY A 358 -13.20 16.60 21.31
CA GLY A 358 -14.12 17.60 20.70
C GLY A 358 -13.38 18.82 20.10
N ASP A 359 -12.07 18.69 19.99
CA ASP A 359 -11.07 19.67 19.61
C ASP A 359 -10.92 19.82 18.09
N ALA A 360 -11.58 18.95 17.33
CA ALA A 360 -11.68 19.03 15.89
C ALA A 360 -12.32 20.37 15.48
N VAL A 361 -11.65 21.05 14.56
CA VAL A 361 -12.09 22.35 14.02
C VAL A 361 -12.93 22.07 12.78
N VAL A 362 -14.18 22.53 12.80
CA VAL A 362 -15.07 22.51 11.65
C VAL A 362 -15.18 23.91 11.07
N LEU A 363 -15.17 24.00 9.74
CA LEU A 363 -15.36 25.26 9.03
C LEU A 363 -16.86 25.56 8.94
N THR A 364 -17.30 26.56 9.70
CA THR A 364 -18.66 27.12 9.60
C THR A 364 -18.62 28.40 8.77
N ARG A 365 -19.78 28.92 8.35
CA ARG A 365 -19.84 30.22 7.63
C ARG A 365 -19.28 31.40 8.43
N VAL A 366 -19.19 31.27 9.75
CA VAL A 366 -18.69 32.31 10.66
C VAL A 366 -17.17 32.17 10.88
N GLY A 367 -16.57 31.07 10.40
CA GLY A 367 -15.15 30.78 10.49
C GLY A 367 -14.85 29.38 11.05
N PRO A 368 -13.55 29.03 11.19
CA PRO A 368 -13.12 27.80 11.84
C PRO A 368 -13.56 27.82 13.30
N SER A 369 -14.44 26.89 13.68
CA SER A 369 -15.01 26.79 15.02
C SER A 369 -14.73 25.39 15.57
N ARG A 370 -14.38 25.27 16.85
CA ARG A 370 -14.20 23.96 17.47
C ARG A 370 -15.55 23.33 17.78
N ILE A 371 -15.65 22.00 17.67
CA ILE A 371 -16.93 21.31 17.91
C ILE A 371 -17.46 21.55 19.34
N ASP A 372 -16.57 21.66 20.33
CA ASP A 372 -16.92 22.03 21.72
C ASP A 372 -17.56 23.43 21.86
N SER A 373 -17.06 24.42 21.12
CA SER A 373 -17.53 25.80 21.12
C SER A 373 -18.88 26.01 20.43
N LEU A 374 -19.33 25.02 19.66
CA LEU A 374 -20.60 25.05 18.92
C LEU A 374 -21.77 24.47 19.75
N SER A 375 -21.50 23.88 20.92
CA SER A 375 -22.50 23.23 21.78
C SER A 375 -23.23 24.25 22.67
N ASN A 376 -24.55 24.35 22.55
CA ASN A 376 -25.40 24.80 23.66
C ASN A 376 -25.89 23.57 24.43
N PRO A 377 -25.78 23.51 25.77
CA PRO A 377 -26.29 22.39 26.55
C PRO A 377 -27.82 22.31 26.40
N GLY A 378 -28.31 21.31 25.67
CA GLY A 378 -29.74 20.94 25.66
C GLY A 378 -30.64 21.52 24.56
N GLY A 379 -30.11 22.06 23.45
CA GLY A 379 -30.94 22.59 22.35
C GLY A 379 -30.70 21.92 20.99
N GLU A 380 -31.78 21.56 20.27
CA GLU A 380 -31.73 21.26 18.83
C GLU A 380 -31.33 22.51 18.04
N TRP A 381 -30.17 22.47 17.37
CA TRP A 381 -29.82 23.50 16.40
C TRP A 381 -30.35 23.13 15.01
N LYS A 382 -31.38 23.84 14.56
CA LYS A 382 -31.78 23.85 13.14
C LYS A 382 -30.97 24.91 12.40
N GLY A 383 -30.11 24.49 11.46
CA GLY A 383 -29.53 25.40 10.46
C GLY A 383 -28.01 25.62 10.48
N LEU A 384 -27.23 24.78 11.16
CA LEU A 384 -25.77 24.88 11.08
C LEU A 384 -25.28 24.44 9.69
N GLU A 385 -24.68 25.36 8.95
CA GLU A 385 -24.03 25.10 7.65
C GLU A 385 -22.53 24.89 7.85
N VAL A 386 -22.08 23.66 7.55
CA VAL A 386 -20.68 23.24 7.64
C VAL A 386 -20.13 22.96 6.25
N ALA A 387 -18.89 23.39 6.03
CA ALA A 387 -18.16 23.10 4.81
C ALA A 387 -17.96 21.58 4.69
N SER A 388 -18.60 20.99 3.68
CA SER A 388 -18.65 19.55 3.46
C SER A 388 -18.17 19.26 2.05
N LEU A 389 -17.47 18.15 1.89
CA LEU A 389 -17.02 17.70 0.58
C LEU A 389 -18.22 17.09 -0.16
N GLY A 390 -18.64 17.72 -1.25
CA GLY A 390 -19.72 17.21 -2.10
C GLY A 390 -19.23 16.18 -3.11
N ASP A 391 -20.17 15.52 -3.80
CA ASP A 391 -19.91 14.42 -4.74
C ASP A 391 -18.99 14.80 -5.92
N GLY A 392 -18.83 16.09 -6.21
CA GLY A 392 -17.90 16.63 -7.20
C GLY A 392 -16.51 16.99 -6.68
N MET A 393 -16.14 16.54 -5.47
CA MET A 393 -14.89 16.93 -4.76
C MET A 393 -14.75 18.44 -4.51
N GLY A 394 -15.82 19.21 -4.74
CA GLY A 394 -15.92 20.62 -4.35
C GLY A 394 -16.32 20.73 -2.89
N ILE A 395 -15.66 21.63 -2.15
CA ILE A 395 -16.06 21.98 -0.79
C ILE A 395 -17.28 22.93 -0.91
N GLY A 396 -18.43 22.48 -0.43
CA GLY A 396 -19.69 23.22 -0.47
C GLY A 396 -20.31 23.37 0.92
N TRP A 397 -21.15 24.38 1.11
CA TRP A 397 -21.88 24.59 2.36
C TRP A 397 -23.08 23.64 2.42
N SER A 398 -23.11 22.76 3.41
CA SER A 398 -24.21 21.82 3.62
C SER A 398 -24.86 22.05 4.99
N ARG A 399 -26.20 22.07 5.03
CA ARG A 399 -26.96 22.12 6.29
C ARG A 399 -26.94 20.76 6.97
N ALA A 400 -26.44 20.70 8.19
CA ALA A 400 -26.62 19.54 9.04
C ALA A 400 -28.09 19.47 9.49
N SER A 401 -28.74 18.33 9.29
CA SER A 401 -30.18 18.13 9.57
C SER A 401 -30.46 17.55 10.96
N ALA A 402 -29.46 17.09 11.70
CA ALA A 402 -29.60 16.68 13.09
C ALA A 402 -28.25 16.74 13.83
N TRP A 403 -28.29 17.15 15.10
CA TRP A 403 -27.17 17.11 16.03
C TRP A 403 -27.61 16.38 17.31
N ALA A 404 -26.94 15.28 17.66
CA ALA A 404 -26.97 14.72 19.02
C ALA A 404 -25.67 15.08 19.77
N ALA A 405 -25.74 16.07 20.65
CA ALA A 405 -24.72 16.33 21.67
C ALA A 405 -25.19 15.66 22.96
N SER A 406 -24.68 14.47 23.25
CA SER A 406 -24.72 13.97 24.63
C SER A 406 -23.33 14.20 25.22
N PRO A 407 -23.13 15.23 26.07
CA PRO A 407 -21.91 15.29 26.85
C PRO A 407 -21.80 14.00 27.67
N HIS A 408 -20.62 13.38 27.66
CA HIS A 408 -20.34 12.20 28.48
C HIS A 408 -20.68 12.54 29.95
N GLN A 409 -21.71 11.90 30.50
CA GLN A 409 -22.04 12.01 31.93
C GLN A 409 -21.20 11.06 32.81
N GLY A 410 -20.27 10.31 32.21
CA GLY A 410 -19.42 9.35 32.92
C GLY A 410 -18.10 9.94 33.42
N GLU A 411 -17.45 9.24 34.34
CA GLU A 411 -16.16 9.62 34.91
C GLU A 411 -15.05 9.50 33.85
N ILE A 412 -14.29 10.58 33.62
CA ILE A 412 -13.09 10.54 32.78
C ILE A 412 -11.88 10.24 33.67
N ILE A 413 -11.12 9.20 33.32
CA ILE A 413 -9.91 8.81 34.04
C ILE A 413 -8.71 9.49 33.36
N ARG A 414 -7.99 10.32 34.13
CA ARG A 414 -6.72 10.88 33.70
C ARG A 414 -5.59 9.94 34.10
N VAL A 415 -4.97 9.32 33.10
CA VAL A 415 -3.82 8.43 33.26
C VAL A 415 -2.55 9.23 32.99
N ALA A 416 -1.78 9.50 34.03
CA ALA A 416 -0.47 10.13 33.94
C ALA A 416 0.62 9.06 34.14
N THR A 417 1.55 8.94 33.19
CA THR A 417 2.70 8.07 33.31
C THR A 417 3.87 8.80 33.98
N GLU A 418 4.80 8.04 34.57
CA GLU A 418 6.05 8.61 35.13
C GLU A 418 6.89 9.31 34.05
N SER A 419 6.73 8.93 32.78
CA SER A 419 7.40 9.55 31.63
C SER A 419 6.81 10.90 31.20
N GLY A 420 5.82 11.42 31.94
CA GLY A 420 5.17 12.70 31.65
C GLY A 420 4.10 12.65 30.55
N LEU A 421 3.72 11.46 30.07
CA LEU A 421 2.60 11.31 29.14
C LEU A 421 1.30 11.32 29.94
N GLU A 422 0.39 12.22 29.56
CA GLU A 422 -0.93 12.31 30.16
C GLU A 422 -1.99 12.02 29.11
N LEU A 423 -2.90 11.11 29.46
CA LEU A 423 -4.02 10.70 28.61
C LEU A 423 -5.31 10.80 29.42
N SER A 424 -6.30 11.47 28.87
CA SER A 424 -7.66 11.48 29.43
C SER A 424 -8.51 10.50 28.64
N VAL A 425 -9.04 9.48 29.31
CA VAL A 425 -9.73 8.36 28.68
C VAL A 425 -10.97 7.95 29.46
N THR A 426 -11.90 7.26 28.79
CA THR A 426 -13.07 6.67 29.45
C THR A 426 -12.69 5.45 30.30
N PRO A 427 -13.48 5.05 31.31
CA PRO A 427 -13.15 3.95 32.22
C PRO A 427 -12.96 2.60 31.51
N THR A 428 -13.63 2.41 30.38
CA THR A 428 -13.57 1.20 29.54
C THR A 428 -12.40 1.18 28.56
N HIS A 429 -11.63 2.28 28.43
CA HIS A 429 -10.56 2.37 27.45
C HIS A 429 -9.49 1.29 27.67
N PRO A 430 -9.21 0.42 26.70
CA PRO A 430 -8.26 -0.67 26.86
C PRO A 430 -6.83 -0.18 26.66
N PHE A 431 -5.99 -0.39 27.67
CA PHE A 431 -4.54 -0.22 27.57
C PHE A 431 -3.86 -1.57 27.39
N LEU A 432 -2.93 -1.64 26.44
CA LEU A 432 -1.98 -2.74 26.36
C LEU A 432 -0.93 -2.56 27.47
N SER A 433 -0.82 -3.52 28.37
CA SER A 433 0.01 -3.46 29.56
C SER A 433 0.92 -4.67 29.71
N ILE A 434 2.12 -4.47 30.24
CA ILE A 434 3.08 -5.54 30.51
C ILE A 434 3.02 -5.92 31.99
N THR A 435 2.86 -7.20 32.30
CA THR A 435 2.88 -7.72 33.69
C THR A 435 4.30 -7.67 34.26
N ARG A 436 4.45 -7.77 35.59
CA ARG A 436 5.77 -7.86 36.24
C ARG A 436 6.58 -9.10 35.81
N GLU A 437 5.91 -10.07 35.19
CA GLU A 437 6.49 -11.32 34.67
C GLU A 437 6.88 -11.21 33.18
N GLY A 438 6.48 -10.12 32.52
CA GLY A 438 6.87 -9.79 31.14
C GLY A 438 5.84 -10.15 30.07
N ASP A 439 4.62 -10.53 30.47
CA ASP A 439 3.54 -10.91 29.54
C ASP A 439 2.69 -9.70 29.13
N LEU A 440 2.24 -9.68 27.88
CA LEU A 440 1.37 -8.65 27.32
C LEU A 440 -0.10 -8.96 27.64
N THR A 441 -0.79 -8.02 28.28
CA THR A 441 -2.19 -8.14 28.70
C THR A 441 -2.94 -6.85 28.44
N PHE A 442 -4.21 -6.95 28.01
CA PHE A 442 -5.08 -5.78 27.90
C PHE A 442 -5.76 -5.51 29.25
N VAL A 443 -5.81 -4.24 29.65
CA VAL A 443 -6.39 -3.79 30.94
C VAL A 443 -7.21 -2.55 30.68
N ARG A 444 -8.44 -2.49 31.21
CA ARG A 444 -9.27 -1.29 31.08
C ARG A 444 -8.72 -0.17 31.97
N ALA A 445 -8.96 1.08 31.59
CA ALA A 445 -8.51 2.25 32.35
C ALA A 445 -8.92 2.22 33.82
N VAL A 446 -10.12 1.74 34.12
CA VAL A 446 -10.65 1.58 35.49
C VAL A 446 -9.92 0.51 36.31
N ASP A 447 -9.33 -0.48 35.65
CA ASP A 447 -8.61 -1.58 36.31
C ASP A 447 -7.09 -1.30 36.40
N LEU A 448 -6.64 -0.08 36.06
CA LEU A 448 -5.24 0.29 36.12
C LEU A 448 -4.78 0.56 37.55
N THR A 449 -3.76 -0.16 37.98
CA THR A 449 -3.07 0.07 39.25
C THR A 449 -1.76 0.84 39.06
N ARG A 450 -1.42 1.74 39.99
CA ARG A 450 -0.14 2.47 39.97
C ARG A 450 1.06 1.51 39.93
N GLY A 451 2.02 1.79 39.05
CA GLY A 451 3.23 0.97 38.86
C GLY A 451 3.11 -0.15 37.82
N ARG A 452 2.01 -0.19 37.05
CA ARG A 452 1.85 -1.09 35.90
C ARG A 452 2.43 -0.45 34.63
N PHE A 453 3.13 -1.22 33.80
CA PHE A 453 3.72 -0.71 32.56
C PHE A 453 2.68 -0.67 31.44
N LEU A 454 2.61 0.45 30.72
CA LEU A 454 1.73 0.65 29.56
C LEU A 454 2.56 0.67 28.28
N ALA A 455 2.09 -0.02 27.25
CA ALA A 455 2.67 0.05 25.92
C ALA A 455 2.22 1.35 25.25
N VAL A 456 3.18 2.18 24.84
CA VAL A 456 2.95 3.42 24.11
C VAL A 456 3.55 3.31 22.72
N GLN A 457 2.88 3.86 21.71
CA GLN A 457 3.45 3.99 20.37
C GLN A 457 4.62 4.96 20.45
N ALA A 458 5.82 4.51 20.09
CA ALA A 458 7.02 5.32 20.16
C ALA A 458 6.94 6.45 19.12
N ALA A 459 6.61 7.66 19.57
CA ALA A 459 6.87 8.89 18.84
C ALA A 459 7.82 9.74 19.68
N ALA A 460 8.91 10.21 19.06
CA ALA A 460 9.81 11.14 19.73
C ALA A 460 9.01 12.40 20.11
N PRO A 461 9.12 12.90 21.36
CA PRO A 461 8.44 14.12 21.77
C PRO A 461 8.80 15.29 20.84
N PRO A 462 7.92 16.28 20.65
CA PRO A 462 8.26 17.50 19.91
C PRO A 462 9.51 18.17 20.51
N GLY A 463 10.54 18.42 19.69
CA GLY A 463 11.82 19.00 20.13
C GLY A 463 12.89 18.00 20.57
N TRP A 464 12.65 16.70 20.44
CA TRP A 464 13.63 15.66 20.76
C TRP A 464 14.80 15.64 19.77
N VAL A 465 16.04 15.65 20.30
CA VAL A 465 17.29 15.55 19.53
C VAL A 465 18.05 14.32 19.99
N ASP A 466 18.43 13.47 19.05
CA ASP A 466 19.15 12.22 19.30
C ASP A 466 20.48 12.44 20.04
N PHE A 467 20.94 11.44 20.78
CA PHE A 467 22.21 11.50 21.50
C PHE A 467 23.36 11.09 20.58
N ASP A 468 24.55 11.64 20.82
CA ASP A 468 25.75 11.11 20.18
C ASP A 468 26.03 9.67 20.70
N PRO A 469 26.70 8.84 19.90
CA PRO A 469 26.96 7.46 20.29
C PRO A 469 27.80 7.29 21.58
N ASP A 470 28.70 8.22 21.91
CA ASP A 470 29.54 8.13 23.12
C ASP A 470 28.75 8.45 24.38
N LEU A 471 27.88 9.46 24.33
CA LEU A 471 26.93 9.77 25.39
C LEU A 471 25.91 8.64 25.57
N SER A 472 25.43 8.04 24.46
CA SER A 472 24.53 6.88 24.50
C SER A 472 25.16 5.68 25.21
N GLU A 473 26.45 5.39 24.95
CA GLU A 473 27.18 4.33 25.64
C GLU A 473 27.31 4.61 27.15
N ILE A 474 27.57 5.86 27.55
CA ILE A 474 27.61 6.27 28.96
C ILE A 474 26.24 6.20 29.64
N LEU A 475 25.17 6.59 28.95
CA LEU A 475 23.80 6.43 29.45
C LEU A 475 23.51 4.95 29.71
N GLY A 476 23.90 4.04 28.81
CA GLY A 476 23.78 2.60 29.02
C GLY A 476 24.46 2.10 30.31
N VAL A 477 25.61 2.66 30.67
CA VAL A 477 26.33 2.34 31.92
C VAL A 477 25.58 2.81 33.16
N ILE A 478 24.92 3.96 33.06
CA ILE A 478 24.18 4.61 34.15
C ILE A 478 22.85 3.90 34.44
N LEU A 479 22.23 3.29 33.44
CA LEU A 479 20.89 2.71 33.54
C LEU A 479 20.76 1.48 34.44
N LEU A 480 21.85 0.72 34.63
CA LEU A 480 21.80 -0.58 35.31
C LEU A 480 22.14 -0.54 36.81
N GLU A 481 23.17 0.22 37.26
CA GLU A 481 23.47 0.40 38.70
C GLU A 481 24.22 1.73 38.95
N SER A 482 23.50 2.87 38.98
CA SER A 482 24.08 4.18 39.35
C SER A 482 23.54 4.71 40.67
N ARG A 483 24.40 5.39 41.44
CA ARG A 483 24.02 6.18 42.62
C ARG A 483 24.35 7.64 42.40
N VAL A 484 23.37 8.51 42.61
CA VAL A 484 23.58 9.96 42.56
C VAL A 484 24.40 10.39 43.78
N GLU A 485 25.54 11.04 43.56
CA GLU A 485 26.34 11.67 44.63
C GLU A 485 25.87 13.08 44.93
N ARG A 486 25.60 13.86 43.87
CA ARG A 486 25.26 15.27 43.97
C ARG A 486 24.46 15.68 42.73
N ASP A 487 23.34 16.36 42.96
CA ASP A 487 22.60 17.09 41.93
C ASP A 487 22.62 18.58 42.31
N SER A 488 23.20 19.41 41.45
CA SER A 488 23.30 20.86 41.64
C SER A 488 22.37 21.65 40.72
N GLY A 489 21.54 20.98 39.91
CA GLY A 489 20.76 21.60 38.86
C GLY A 489 21.55 21.98 37.60
N LYS A 490 22.86 22.26 37.70
CA LYS A 490 23.80 22.55 36.58
C LYS A 490 24.70 21.36 36.22
N SER A 491 24.99 20.48 37.17
CA SER A 491 25.67 19.22 36.93
C SER A 491 25.17 18.10 37.85
N LEU A 492 25.11 16.89 37.29
CA LEU A 492 24.74 15.66 37.97
C LEU A 492 26.00 14.78 38.10
N ILE A 493 26.39 14.47 39.33
CA ILE A 493 27.55 13.62 39.63
C ILE A 493 27.06 12.24 40.03
N LEU A 494 27.43 11.24 39.24
CA LEU A 494 27.01 9.85 39.40
C LEU A 494 28.20 8.96 39.78
N ARG A 495 27.98 8.09 40.77
CA ARG A 495 28.86 6.96 41.10
C ARG A 495 28.32 5.71 40.42
N VAL A 496 29.14 5.09 39.58
CA VAL A 496 28.80 3.82 38.91
C VAL A 496 29.84 2.76 39.24
N LEU A 497 29.39 1.52 39.42
CA LEU A 497 30.24 0.35 39.54
C LEU A 497 30.31 -0.36 38.19
N VAL A 498 31.51 -0.52 37.64
CA VAL A 498 31.71 -1.17 36.33
C VAL A 498 32.74 -2.29 36.44
N ASN A 499 32.71 -3.24 35.50
CA ASN A 499 33.77 -4.24 35.39
C ASN A 499 35.13 -3.58 35.14
N LYS A 500 36.18 -4.08 35.80
CA LYS A 500 37.55 -3.51 35.68
C LYS A 500 38.04 -3.45 34.23
N GLU A 501 37.70 -4.45 33.42
CA GLU A 501 38.06 -4.57 32.01
C GLU A 501 37.44 -3.48 31.13
N TYR A 502 36.25 -3.00 31.49
CA TYR A 502 35.52 -1.98 30.73
C TYR A 502 35.98 -0.54 31.02
N VAL A 503 36.78 -0.34 32.07
CA VAL A 503 37.32 0.98 32.48
C VAL A 503 38.15 1.63 31.37
N GLY A 504 38.94 0.84 30.63
CA GLY A 504 39.75 1.36 29.53
C GLY A 504 38.90 1.99 28.43
N ARG A 505 37.80 1.32 28.05
CA ARG A 505 36.85 1.81 27.06
C ARG A 505 36.10 3.05 27.55
N LEU A 506 35.69 3.07 28.81
CA LEU A 506 35.07 4.27 29.38
C LEU A 506 35.98 5.50 29.28
N ARG A 507 37.28 5.36 29.53
CA ARG A 507 38.25 6.48 29.40
C ARG A 507 38.47 6.94 27.96
N SER A 508 38.24 6.08 26.97
CA SER A 508 38.37 6.46 25.55
C SER A 508 37.18 7.24 25.01
N LEU A 509 36.01 7.17 25.66
CA LEU A 509 34.82 7.90 25.21
C LEU A 509 35.03 9.41 25.35
N ARG A 510 34.48 10.17 24.40
CA ARG A 510 34.48 11.64 24.36
C ARG A 510 33.04 12.13 24.12
N PRO A 511 32.15 11.96 25.11
CA PRO A 511 30.74 12.33 24.98
C PRO A 511 30.55 13.85 25.01
N ASP A 512 29.55 14.34 24.28
CA ASP A 512 29.12 15.73 24.41
C ASP A 512 28.38 15.92 25.74
N GLY A 513 28.79 16.92 26.53
CA GLY A 513 28.11 17.25 27.79
C GLY A 513 28.37 16.32 28.98
N ALA A 514 29.27 15.34 28.88
CA ALA A 514 29.65 14.44 29.98
C ALA A 514 31.18 14.35 30.19
N SER A 515 31.64 14.12 31.41
CA SER A 515 33.06 13.90 31.71
C SER A 515 33.27 12.82 32.78
N ILE A 516 34.38 12.10 32.67
CA ILE A 516 34.75 11.03 33.60
C ILE A 516 35.90 11.52 34.46
N SER A 517 35.67 11.67 35.77
CA SER A 517 36.50 12.50 36.65
C SER A 517 37.36 11.70 37.65
N SER A 518 36.99 10.46 38.01
CA SER A 518 37.83 9.62 38.88
C SER A 518 37.50 8.14 38.79
N VAL A 519 38.51 7.26 38.83
CA VAL A 519 38.35 5.79 38.86
C VAL A 519 39.11 5.19 40.04
N SER A 520 38.40 4.54 40.98
CA SER A 520 39.02 3.78 42.08
C SER A 520 38.76 2.29 41.93
N LEU A 521 39.80 1.46 41.97
CA LEU A 521 39.67 0.00 41.82
C LEU A 521 39.22 -0.66 43.12
N ARG A 522 38.29 -1.63 43.04
CA ARG A 522 37.84 -2.45 44.17
C ARG A 522 37.64 -3.91 43.73
N GLY A 523 38.71 -4.70 43.75
CA GLY A 523 38.69 -6.09 43.30
C GLY A 523 38.41 -6.22 41.79
N LYS A 524 37.43 -7.04 41.40
CA LYS A 524 37.02 -7.23 39.99
C LYS A 524 36.16 -6.10 39.41
N ARG A 525 35.75 -5.13 40.23
CA ARG A 525 34.96 -3.95 39.82
C ARG A 525 35.76 -2.66 40.04
N ALA A 526 35.42 -1.62 39.30
CA ALA A 526 35.94 -0.27 39.46
C ALA A 526 34.78 0.67 39.78
N ARG A 527 35.00 1.62 40.69
CA ARG A 527 34.08 2.76 40.89
C ARG A 527 34.51 3.88 39.97
N VAL A 528 33.59 4.36 39.14
CA VAL A 528 33.81 5.45 38.22
C VAL A 528 32.89 6.60 38.62
N ARG A 529 33.44 7.81 38.65
CA ARG A 529 32.67 9.04 38.83
C ARG A 529 32.44 9.69 37.47
N ILE A 530 31.17 9.91 37.14
CA ILE A 530 30.72 10.50 35.89
C ILE A 530 30.01 11.81 36.23
N THR A 531 30.41 12.89 35.57
CA THR A 531 29.80 14.21 35.70
C THR A 531 29.03 14.51 34.42
N LEU A 532 27.71 14.72 34.51
CA LEU A 532 26.86 15.11 33.40
C LEU A 532 26.48 16.59 33.55
N ARG A 533 26.56 17.38 32.47
CA ARG A 533 26.05 18.75 32.44
C ARG A 533 24.53 18.69 32.28
N SER A 534 23.79 19.12 33.29
CA SER A 534 22.34 18.86 33.38
C SER A 534 21.49 19.78 32.51
N THR A 535 22.05 20.86 31.95
CA THR A 535 21.36 21.73 30.99
C THR A 535 21.00 21.01 29.70
N GLU A 536 21.86 20.09 29.24
CA GLU A 536 21.69 19.40 27.96
C GLU A 536 20.82 18.14 28.10
N LEU A 537 20.97 17.39 29.19
CA LEU A 537 20.05 16.30 29.54
C LEU A 537 18.63 16.83 29.78
N ARG A 538 18.44 17.91 30.55
CA ARG A 538 17.09 18.46 30.82
C ARG A 538 16.45 19.09 29.58
N ALA A 539 17.24 19.75 28.73
CA ALA A 539 16.74 20.26 27.44
C ALA A 539 16.27 19.13 26.51
N ARG A 540 16.94 17.97 26.53
CA ARG A 540 16.60 16.83 25.67
C ARG A 540 15.59 15.85 26.30
N LEU A 541 15.38 15.88 27.62
CA LEU A 541 14.51 14.95 28.37
C LEU A 541 13.25 15.59 28.97
N GLY A 542 13.10 16.91 28.96
CA GLY A 542 11.97 17.60 29.59
C GLY A 542 12.10 17.76 31.12
N SER A 543 11.32 18.67 31.69
CA SER A 543 11.47 19.27 33.03
C SER A 543 11.09 18.39 34.23
N GLY A 544 10.93 17.07 34.07
CA GLY A 544 10.56 16.16 35.16
C GLY A 544 11.48 14.96 35.26
N CYS A 545 12.21 14.86 36.37
CA CYS A 545 12.94 13.68 36.88
C CYS A 545 13.56 12.70 35.85
N VAL A 546 14.89 12.76 35.72
CA VAL A 546 15.70 11.74 35.04
C VAL A 546 15.79 10.49 35.93
N SER A 547 14.71 9.71 36.02
CA SER A 547 14.82 8.34 36.51
C SER A 547 15.42 7.48 35.39
N PRO A 548 16.33 6.53 35.68
CA PRO A 548 16.79 5.54 34.69
C PRO A 548 15.65 4.84 33.94
N ARG A 549 14.47 4.77 34.57
CA ARG A 549 13.22 4.22 34.00
C ARG A 549 12.58 5.10 32.93
N SER A 550 12.78 6.41 32.99
CA SER A 550 12.28 7.38 32.00
C SER A 550 13.04 7.30 30.66
N VAL A 551 14.30 6.87 30.72
CA VAL A 551 15.15 6.69 29.53
C VAL A 551 14.64 5.54 28.66
N ALA A 552 14.11 4.45 29.26
CA ALA A 552 13.61 3.28 28.54
C ALA A 552 12.58 3.60 27.45
N GLY A 553 11.73 4.61 27.66
CA GLY A 553 10.76 5.10 26.66
C GLY A 553 11.40 5.83 25.48
N LEU A 554 12.55 6.49 25.71
CA LEU A 554 13.33 7.22 24.69
C LEU A 554 14.26 6.30 23.90
N LEU A 555 14.56 5.10 24.40
CA LEU A 555 15.44 4.14 23.73
C LEU A 555 14.80 3.55 22.45
N LEU A 556 13.48 3.64 22.31
CA LEU A 556 12.75 3.26 21.10
C LEU A 556 12.69 4.38 20.05
N SER A 557 13.12 5.60 20.37
CA SER A 557 13.24 6.71 19.40
C SER A 557 14.68 6.99 18.94
N LEU A 558 15.69 6.42 19.60
CA LEU A 558 17.11 6.51 19.20
C LEU A 558 17.38 5.99 17.78
N LYS A 559 18.34 6.57 17.05
CA LYS A 559 18.87 5.95 15.83
C LYS A 559 19.57 4.63 16.15
N ASP A 560 19.67 3.75 15.17
CA ASP A 560 20.22 2.41 15.35
C ASP A 560 21.66 2.42 15.91
N GLU A 561 22.50 3.38 15.52
CA GLU A 561 23.85 3.56 16.05
C GLU A 561 23.87 3.90 17.54
N SER A 562 22.94 4.75 17.99
CA SER A 562 22.80 5.16 19.39
C SER A 562 22.21 4.04 20.25
N VAL A 563 21.29 3.24 19.69
CA VAL A 563 20.78 2.00 20.32
C VAL A 563 21.91 0.99 20.51
N GLU A 564 22.75 0.81 19.51
CA GLU A 564 23.89 -0.11 19.56
C GLU A 564 24.90 0.31 20.63
N ALA A 565 25.24 1.60 20.69
CA ALA A 565 26.15 2.15 21.67
C ALA A 565 25.61 2.04 23.10
N LEU A 566 24.32 2.31 23.30
CA LEU A 566 23.66 2.16 24.59
C LEU A 566 23.65 0.71 25.07
N LEU A 567 23.35 -0.24 24.18
CA LEU A 567 23.40 -1.67 24.48
C LEU A 567 24.83 -2.11 24.84
N ALA A 568 25.86 -1.58 24.18
CA ALA A 568 27.26 -1.83 24.50
C ALA A 568 27.63 -1.36 25.92
N GLY A 569 27.15 -0.19 26.34
CA GLY A 569 27.33 0.32 27.71
C GLY A 569 26.68 -0.55 28.77
N MET A 570 25.44 -0.98 28.50
CA MET A 570 24.68 -1.87 29.39
C MET A 570 25.37 -3.23 29.56
N ILE A 571 25.77 -3.86 28.46
CA ILE A 571 26.44 -5.16 28.48
C ILE A 571 27.83 -5.05 29.11
N GLY A 572 28.61 -4.02 28.76
CA GLY A 572 30.03 -3.90 29.15
C GLY A 572 30.25 -3.54 30.61
N ALA A 573 29.41 -2.66 31.15
CA ALA A 573 29.58 -2.22 32.54
C ALA A 573 29.16 -3.29 33.56
N HIS A 574 28.09 -4.05 33.27
CA HIS A 574 27.38 -4.81 34.30
C HIS A 574 27.17 -6.29 34.01
N SER A 575 27.18 -6.71 32.74
CA SER A 575 26.93 -8.11 32.41
C SER A 575 28.19 -8.97 32.54
N ARG A 576 28.02 -10.21 33.01
CA ARG A 576 29.01 -11.27 32.79
C ARG A 576 28.59 -12.02 31.54
N VAL A 577 29.39 -11.92 30.48
CA VAL A 577 29.20 -12.72 29.27
C VAL A 577 29.80 -14.09 29.53
N LEU A 578 28.96 -15.13 29.58
CA LEU A 578 29.41 -16.51 29.82
C LEU A 578 29.00 -17.41 28.65
N ARG A 579 29.85 -18.40 28.36
CA ARG A 579 29.56 -19.46 27.37
C ARG A 579 28.86 -20.61 28.09
N THR A 580 27.68 -21.00 27.62
CA THR A 580 26.97 -22.16 28.18
C THR A 580 26.47 -23.02 27.02
N ARG A 581 27.04 -24.23 26.86
CA ARG A 581 26.66 -25.22 25.83
C ARG A 581 26.48 -24.62 24.41
N GLY A 582 27.44 -23.82 23.96
CA GLY A 582 27.40 -23.21 22.61
C GLY A 582 26.47 -22.01 22.43
N ARG A 583 25.81 -21.54 23.50
CA ARG A 583 25.01 -20.31 23.55
C ARG A 583 25.75 -19.21 24.32
N LEU A 584 25.50 -17.96 23.93
CA LEU A 584 26.00 -16.79 24.62
C LEU A 584 24.98 -16.36 25.68
N ALA A 585 25.42 -16.26 26.94
CA ALA A 585 24.57 -15.89 28.06
C ALA A 585 24.94 -14.52 28.60
N LEU A 586 23.96 -13.61 28.65
CA LEU A 586 24.08 -12.29 29.29
C LEU A 586 23.42 -12.36 30.67
N TYR A 587 24.19 -12.13 31.74
CA TYR A 587 23.68 -12.10 33.11
C TYR A 587 23.37 -10.67 33.54
N LEU A 588 22.16 -10.43 34.04
CA LEU A 588 21.65 -9.12 34.44
C LEU A 588 21.14 -9.16 35.89
N PRO A 589 21.31 -8.07 36.67
CA PRO A 589 21.04 -8.10 38.10
C PRO A 589 19.54 -8.05 38.45
N SER A 590 18.71 -7.38 37.63
CA SER A 590 17.27 -7.25 37.88
C SER A 590 16.39 -7.69 36.69
N ALA A 591 15.10 -7.87 36.95
CA ALA A 591 14.09 -8.21 35.95
C ALA A 591 13.89 -7.09 34.93
N GLU A 592 13.92 -5.85 35.43
CA GLU A 592 13.76 -4.62 34.64
C GLU A 592 14.90 -4.51 33.62
N ASP A 593 16.14 -4.77 34.05
CA ASP A 593 17.32 -4.76 33.18
C ASP A 593 17.23 -5.83 32.08
N ALA A 594 16.76 -7.03 32.43
CA ALA A 594 16.57 -8.12 31.49
C ALA A 594 15.50 -7.81 30.44
N LEU A 595 14.42 -7.15 30.84
CA LEU A 595 13.39 -6.69 29.92
C LEU A 595 13.92 -5.61 28.99
N LEU A 596 14.70 -4.65 29.51
CA LEU A 596 15.25 -3.55 28.72
C LEU A 596 16.24 -4.05 27.67
N VAL A 597 17.21 -4.88 28.07
CA VAL A 597 18.19 -5.49 27.15
C VAL A 597 17.50 -6.36 26.11
N ARG A 598 16.49 -7.15 26.50
CA ARG A 598 15.68 -7.95 25.56
C ARG A 598 14.96 -7.09 24.52
N THR A 599 14.42 -5.94 24.93
CA THR A 599 13.68 -5.03 24.05
C THR A 599 14.61 -4.39 23.02
N LEU A 600 15.80 -3.96 23.44
CA LEU A 600 16.82 -3.40 22.53
C LEU A 600 17.36 -4.46 21.56
N LEU A 601 17.57 -5.69 22.03
CA LEU A 601 17.95 -6.82 21.17
C LEU A 601 16.89 -7.11 20.11
N ASN A 602 15.61 -7.12 20.48
CA ASN A 602 14.50 -7.28 19.54
C ASN A 602 14.50 -6.17 18.48
N ARG A 603 14.73 -4.91 18.89
CA ARG A 603 14.85 -3.77 17.97
C ARG A 603 15.98 -3.95 16.96
N MET A 604 17.13 -4.47 17.40
CA MET A 604 18.26 -4.80 16.54
C MET A 604 18.07 -6.06 15.67
N GLY A 605 16.84 -6.59 15.58
CA GLY A 605 16.52 -7.76 14.76
C GLY A 605 16.93 -9.11 15.37
N VAL A 606 17.27 -9.14 16.66
CA VAL A 606 17.47 -10.37 17.45
C VAL A 606 16.12 -10.77 18.05
N ARG A 607 15.29 -11.42 17.23
CA ARG A 607 13.92 -11.80 17.63
C ARG A 607 13.93 -12.85 18.74
N LEU A 608 13.13 -12.58 19.79
CA LEU A 608 12.77 -13.49 20.88
C LEU A 608 13.97 -14.19 21.55
N PRO A 609 14.90 -13.46 22.16
CA PRO A 609 15.94 -14.09 22.96
C PRO A 609 15.32 -14.70 24.23
N GLU A 610 15.78 -15.89 24.60
CA GLU A 610 15.25 -16.66 25.73
C GLU A 610 15.70 -16.03 27.05
N VAL A 611 14.78 -15.75 27.98
CA VAL A 611 15.10 -15.18 29.29
C VAL A 611 14.82 -16.21 30.39
N ARG A 612 15.81 -16.46 31.23
CA ARG A 612 15.71 -17.37 32.39
C ARG A 612 15.94 -16.61 33.68
N ARG A 613 15.07 -16.84 34.67
CA ARG A 613 15.26 -16.34 36.03
C ARG A 613 16.23 -17.24 36.79
N LEU A 614 17.20 -16.64 37.49
CA LEU A 614 18.17 -17.35 38.33
C LEU A 614 17.93 -17.05 39.82
N LYS A 615 18.58 -17.80 40.71
CA LYS A 615 18.54 -17.55 42.17
C LYS A 615 19.01 -16.13 42.53
N ARG A 616 19.90 -15.55 41.74
CA ARG A 616 20.38 -14.15 41.84
C ARG A 616 20.49 -13.57 40.43
N GLY A 617 19.48 -12.80 40.02
CA GLY A 617 19.43 -12.12 38.72
C GLY A 617 18.72 -12.91 37.62
N TYR A 618 18.93 -12.45 36.39
CA TYR A 618 18.29 -12.93 35.16
C TYR A 618 19.36 -13.24 34.11
N GLN A 619 19.05 -14.17 33.21
CA GLN A 619 19.94 -14.62 32.15
C GLN A 619 19.23 -14.54 30.81
N ILE A 620 19.81 -13.82 29.85
CA ILE A 620 19.36 -13.81 28.45
C ILE A 620 20.26 -14.76 27.66
N LEU A 621 19.67 -15.77 27.02
CA LEU A 621 20.36 -16.76 26.21
C LEU A 621 20.20 -16.44 24.73
N LEU A 622 21.33 -16.32 24.04
CA LEU A 622 21.42 -16.06 22.62
C LEU A 622 22.00 -17.27 21.90
N ASN A 623 21.27 -17.74 20.88
CA ASN A 623 21.75 -18.80 20.00
C ASN A 623 22.83 -18.27 19.03
N ARG A 624 23.49 -19.17 18.28
CA ARG A 624 24.60 -18.81 17.39
C ARG A 624 24.22 -17.74 16.33
N ARG A 625 23.03 -17.86 15.72
CA ARG A 625 22.54 -16.90 14.71
C ARG A 625 22.24 -15.53 15.33
N GLN A 626 21.65 -15.52 16.52
CA GLN A 626 21.37 -14.31 17.29
C GLN A 626 22.67 -13.62 17.73
N ALA A 627 23.66 -14.38 18.19
CA ALA A 627 24.97 -13.86 18.58
C ALA A 627 25.76 -13.32 17.38
N GLU A 628 25.62 -13.90 16.18
CA GLU A 628 26.25 -13.39 14.96
C GLU A 628 25.70 -12.02 14.53
N LYS A 629 24.42 -11.76 14.75
CA LYS A 629 23.81 -10.44 14.48
C LYS A 629 24.40 -9.34 15.35
N LEU A 630 24.95 -9.68 16.52
CA LEU A 630 25.58 -8.73 17.44
C LEU A 630 27.09 -8.52 17.16
N LYS A 631 27.66 -9.17 16.12
CA LYS A 631 29.09 -9.05 15.74
C LYS A 631 29.41 -7.81 14.89
N ARG A 632 28.62 -6.74 15.01
CA ARG A 632 28.79 -5.50 14.24
C ARG A 632 29.07 -4.33 15.20
N GLY A 633 29.63 -3.26 14.65
CA GLY A 633 29.86 -1.98 15.32
C GLY A 633 30.50 -2.04 16.71
N ARG A 634 29.94 -1.25 17.64
CA ARG A 634 30.47 -1.03 19.00
C ARG A 634 30.25 -2.23 19.92
N LEU A 635 29.27 -3.09 19.63
CA LEU A 635 29.02 -4.30 20.42
C LEU A 635 30.13 -5.34 20.30
N LYS A 636 30.85 -5.38 19.17
CA LYS A 636 32.03 -6.25 18.96
C LYS A 636 33.16 -5.96 19.98
N LEU A 637 33.25 -4.74 20.47
CA LEU A 637 34.30 -4.28 21.40
C LEU A 637 33.99 -4.63 22.85
N VAL A 638 32.75 -5.02 23.13
CA VAL A 638 32.25 -5.35 24.47
C VAL A 638 31.94 -6.85 24.60
N LEU A 639 31.43 -7.44 23.52
CA LEU A 639 31.28 -8.89 23.37
C LEU A 639 32.63 -9.42 22.89
N ASP A 640 33.56 -9.67 23.80
CA ASP A 640 34.86 -10.26 23.46
C ASP A 640 34.67 -11.70 22.95
N LEU A 641 34.39 -11.81 21.65
CA LEU A 641 34.08 -13.04 20.94
C LEU A 641 35.33 -13.69 20.33
N SER A 642 36.52 -13.14 20.60
CA SER A 642 37.82 -13.71 20.18
C SER A 642 38.04 -15.14 20.70
N SER A 643 37.36 -15.52 21.79
CA SER A 643 37.34 -16.87 22.37
C SER A 643 36.30 -17.83 21.75
N LEU A 644 35.57 -17.45 20.68
CA LEU A 644 34.71 -18.36 19.90
C LEU A 644 35.49 -19.30 18.96
N ARG A 645 36.81 -19.13 18.83
CA ARG A 645 37.66 -20.13 18.17
C ARG A 645 38.25 -21.06 19.23
N GLY A 646 37.61 -22.21 19.41
CA GLY A 646 38.10 -23.25 20.31
C GLY A 646 37.01 -24.23 20.72
N SER A 647 36.76 -25.19 19.83
CA SER A 647 36.77 -26.65 20.04
C SER A 647 35.99 -27.26 18.87
N SER A 648 36.74 -27.78 17.90
CA SER A 648 36.30 -28.79 16.94
C SER A 648 35.58 -29.94 17.63
#